data_AF-A0A534YWL1-F1
#
_entry.id   AF-A0A534YWL1-F1
#
_cell.length_a   1.000
_cell.length_b   1.000
_cell.length_c   1.000
_cell.angle_alpha   90.00
_cell.angle_beta   90.00
_cell.angle_gamma   90.00
#
_symmetry.space_group_name_H-M   'P 1'
#
loop_
_entity.id
_entity.type
_entity.pdbx_description
1 polymer ?
#
loop_
_entity_poly.entity_id
_entity_poly.type
_entity_poly.pdbx_seq_one_letter_code
_entity_poly.pdbx_strand_id
1 'polypeptide(L)'
;MKTARLAHAHRNATAGRRGAPMRISTLKRFVPVALASLAAVVPLGAGTVGAQLAPGALSTVPVPKPDLTGFVRDEAAAVALGKALFWDMQLGSDGVQSCGACHFHGGADNRLKNQVNPGTQHAATTFEVAKPNATLTAANFPLHKLANPDDRLSAVLFDADDVISSQSVTLQKFNDIIPGQAVENCTVTPDPIFSVGGVNVRRVQPRNVPTMINAIFTFRNFWDGRANAVFNGVDAFGPRNPNARVLQVQADGSVVPVAVAIAPASLASQAVPVLGSNFALACTGRTVNKVGKKMLSLTPLAKQWVDPTDSVLGPLARSRTTPGARGLTSSYVTLIQTAFDPKWWNSDKVVTFPGGVRTISAPTGAPLTTSQFTVMEQNFSLFFGLAIQLYETTLVSDASLFDQAQLGLATLTPAQQDGLNTFKGSCAGTQCHSGPTFTAASTNNFGAGSEPIEQRQTAAGANAFHDGGFFNIGVRPTAEDLGVGGSAPAGVPLSFARRDFLGLAIPEIAAIQNPLPPIGPADVLAVDGAFKAPSLRNVELTGPYMHNGGMLTLDQVVEFYTRGGDFHEANAANLDARIAGVGRLVGSPTNRANVVAFLKTLTDDRVRFESAPFDHPQLFIPNGHPGDAVAVINDGTGKATDALVEVPASGAAGSCVGVDGTPHFACPVCGDNKVNQASEQCDGTDSVLCPGACRANCTCPPAPRCGDNLVNQASEQCDGTADAACPGRCRADCTCAPAPVCGDNTINQPSEQCDGTDSALCPGACRVDCTCPAAPPPPPAPGTVVATVEADAMVNAATPVKNFGATAKLEVDASPVKHALFRVRVSGVGARQVTSATLRLQVSNLLNSQSVAGGRLHAITGCAWDEHTLTAKTQPAIDGPVLATAGAVALGQVVDFDVTGAIQGDGVYCFALESPSADGVRYNSREAAAGKPQLLVGVGSQTTTTPPPPTTTPPPAASAAGTVVADTYVQSDLATTNFGAKPVMSVDNGAASNPGTTGVQHTFLRVSVSGVGARLLTGAHLKLQVANVTNAGSVAGGSIHAITSCTWDEKTVTWATQPAIDGPALATLGAVAAGQVVDFDVTSAIHGDGVYCFAIDTTSTDSAIYNSREGTGQHPALVVQVTP
;
A
#
# COMPACT_ATOMS: atom_id res chain seq x y z
N MET A 1 -16.85 8.12 66.12
CA MET A 1 -16.51 9.14 67.14
C MET A 1 -15.17 8.79 67.79
N LYS A 2 -14.41 9.79 68.26
CA LYS A 2 -13.43 9.77 69.37
C LYS A 2 -12.54 8.51 69.64
N THR A 3 -11.23 8.68 69.38
CA THR A 3 -10.05 8.42 70.29
C THR A 3 -9.81 7.06 70.97
N ALA A 4 -8.57 6.63 71.32
CA ALA A 4 -7.19 6.99 70.92
C ALA A 4 -6.11 6.07 71.59
N ARG A 5 -4.91 5.98 70.97
CA ARG A 5 -3.54 5.91 71.57
C ARG A 5 -3.14 4.90 72.69
N LEU A 6 -2.10 4.10 72.34
CA LEU A 6 -0.80 3.87 73.06
C LEU A 6 -0.68 3.05 74.38
N ALA A 7 0.19 2.01 74.37
CA ALA A 7 1.51 1.96 75.07
C ALA A 7 1.93 0.63 75.80
N HIS A 8 3.04 0.03 75.31
CA HIS A 8 4.23 -0.47 76.05
C HIS A 8 4.27 -1.74 76.98
N ALA A 9 5.18 -2.65 76.59
CA ALA A 9 6.16 -3.43 77.40
C ALA A 9 5.67 -4.49 78.44
N HIS A 10 6.42 -5.55 78.80
CA HIS A 10 7.89 -5.77 78.81
C HIS A 10 8.26 -7.28 79.06
N ARG A 11 9.50 -7.71 78.72
CA ARG A 11 10.32 -8.81 79.34
C ARG A 11 9.93 -10.30 79.15
N ASN A 12 10.83 -11.31 79.26
CA ASN A 12 12.29 -11.46 78.99
C ASN A 12 12.76 -12.96 79.09
N ALA A 13 14.03 -13.26 78.73
CA ALA A 13 14.86 -14.43 79.17
C ALA A 13 14.55 -15.85 78.57
N THR A 14 15.46 -16.85 78.44
CA THR A 14 16.94 -16.98 78.59
C THR A 14 17.53 -18.30 77.98
N ALA A 15 18.83 -18.29 77.61
CA ALA A 15 19.80 -19.43 77.52
C ALA A 15 19.57 -20.60 76.50
N GLY A 16 20.59 -21.40 76.09
CA GLY A 16 22.06 -21.22 76.18
C GLY A 16 22.96 -22.47 75.91
N ARG A 17 24.13 -22.24 75.26
CA ARG A 17 25.45 -22.97 75.30
C ARG A 17 25.67 -24.44 74.80
N ARG A 18 26.55 -24.53 73.78
CA ARG A 18 27.81 -25.35 73.65
C ARG A 18 27.78 -26.91 73.49
N GLY A 19 28.51 -27.39 72.47
CA GLY A 19 29.07 -28.76 72.34
C GLY A 19 29.90 -28.97 71.06
N ALA A 20 31.00 -29.76 71.10
CA ALA A 20 31.93 -30.10 69.99
C ALA A 20 32.69 -31.43 70.36
N PRO A 21 33.66 -32.04 69.60
CA PRO A 21 34.38 -31.62 68.37
C PRO A 21 34.69 -32.79 67.36
N MET A 22 35.83 -32.73 66.64
CA MET A 22 36.50 -33.74 65.76
C MET A 22 35.97 -33.97 64.32
N ARG A 23 36.75 -34.46 63.33
CA ARG A 23 38.14 -34.21 62.83
C ARG A 23 38.40 -35.08 61.57
N ILE A 24 39.56 -34.91 60.88
CA ILE A 24 40.09 -35.61 59.65
C ILE A 24 39.79 -34.80 58.35
N SER A 25 40.69 -33.94 57.83
CA SER A 25 41.90 -34.17 56.99
C SER A 25 41.61 -34.81 55.62
N THR A 26 42.19 -34.37 54.49
CA THR A 26 43.64 -34.17 54.24
C THR A 26 43.95 -33.23 53.03
N LEU A 27 45.17 -32.67 53.02
CA LEU A 27 45.88 -31.82 52.02
C LEU A 27 45.66 -32.19 50.52
N LYS A 28 45.96 -31.36 49.49
CA LYS A 28 46.70 -30.06 49.33
C LYS A 28 45.79 -29.03 48.55
N ARG A 29 46.17 -27.85 48.04
CA ARG A 29 47.42 -27.03 47.90
C ARG A 29 47.08 -25.53 47.85
N PHE A 30 48.07 -24.63 47.94
CA PHE A 30 47.98 -23.18 47.66
C PHE A 30 49.37 -22.61 47.24
N VAL A 31 49.40 -21.27 47.05
CA VAL A 31 50.48 -20.28 47.35
C VAL A 31 51.26 -19.76 46.13
N PRO A 32 51.59 -18.44 45.99
CA PRO A 32 51.10 -17.16 46.58
C PRO A 32 50.42 -16.25 45.50
N VAL A 33 50.13 -14.92 45.57
CA VAL A 33 50.77 -13.72 46.17
C VAL A 33 49.77 -12.57 46.49
N ALA A 34 50.05 -11.87 47.61
CA ALA A 34 49.64 -10.51 48.03
C ALA A 34 48.16 -10.10 48.16
N LEU A 35 47.80 -9.71 49.39
CA LEU A 35 46.72 -8.76 49.69
C LEU A 35 47.23 -7.31 49.56
N ALA A 36 46.31 -6.39 49.27
CA ALA A 36 46.32 -5.06 49.89
C ALA A 36 44.91 -4.81 50.45
N SER A 37 44.81 -4.46 51.73
CA SER A 37 43.54 -4.45 52.47
C SER A 37 43.27 -3.10 53.14
N LEU A 38 42.08 -2.54 52.92
CA LEU A 38 41.47 -1.53 53.78
C LEU A 38 40.08 -2.00 54.19
N ALA A 39 39.73 -1.82 55.47
CA ALA A 39 38.45 -2.29 56.01
C ALA A 39 37.37 -1.22 55.90
N ALA A 40 36.16 -1.64 55.47
CA ALA A 40 34.94 -0.85 55.56
C ALA A 40 33.85 -1.67 56.27
N VAL A 41 32.97 -0.98 57.00
CA VAL A 41 31.90 -1.60 57.81
C VAL A 41 30.88 -2.27 56.90
N VAL A 42 30.42 -3.47 57.27
CA VAL A 42 29.33 -4.19 56.59
C VAL A 42 27.97 -3.57 56.97
N PRO A 43 27.20 -3.01 56.03
CA PRO A 43 25.76 -2.88 56.18
C PRO A 43 25.11 -4.25 55.91
N LEU A 44 24.07 -4.60 56.64
CA LEU A 44 23.16 -5.67 56.21
C LEU A 44 22.56 -5.26 54.86
N GLY A 45 22.68 -6.14 53.86
CA GLY A 45 22.30 -5.81 52.49
C GLY A 45 20.83 -5.43 52.37
N ALA A 46 20.57 -4.21 51.89
CA ALA A 46 19.30 -3.91 51.26
C ALA A 46 19.14 -4.82 50.03
N GLY A 47 17.92 -5.29 49.76
CA GLY A 47 17.65 -6.08 48.55
C GLY A 47 18.09 -5.30 47.30
N THR A 48 18.74 -6.00 46.38
CA THR A 48 19.18 -5.41 45.12
C THR A 48 17.98 -5.00 44.28
N VAL A 49 17.67 -3.70 44.29
CA VAL A 49 16.75 -3.09 43.31
C VAL A 49 17.33 -3.41 41.92
N GLY A 50 16.56 -4.13 41.10
CA GLY A 50 17.00 -4.56 39.77
C GLY A 50 17.47 -3.37 38.94
N ALA A 51 18.62 -3.51 38.26
CA ALA A 51 19.19 -2.44 37.48
C ALA A 51 18.24 -2.06 36.33
N GLN A 52 17.72 -0.84 36.37
CA GLN A 52 16.62 -0.44 35.49
C GLN A 52 17.09 -0.25 34.05
N LEU A 53 16.70 -1.19 33.17
CA LEU A 53 17.00 -1.16 31.74
C LEU A 53 16.34 0.03 31.06
N ALA A 54 17.13 1.08 30.83
CA ALA A 54 16.70 2.28 30.13
C ALA A 54 16.31 1.97 28.66
N PRO A 55 15.31 2.65 28.10
CA PRO A 55 15.04 2.66 26.66
C PRO A 55 16.29 3.03 25.85
N GLY A 56 16.53 2.30 24.75
CA GLY A 56 17.70 2.42 23.89
C GLY A 56 17.39 1.98 22.45
N ALA A 57 18.37 2.02 21.55
CA ALA A 57 18.21 1.57 20.16
C ALA A 57 18.13 0.03 20.07
N LEU A 58 17.16 -0.52 19.34
CA LEU A 58 16.93 -1.97 19.27
C LEU A 58 18.06 -2.72 18.57
N SER A 59 18.75 -2.07 17.62
CA SER A 59 19.92 -2.62 16.92
C SER A 59 21.09 -2.98 17.85
N THR A 60 21.09 -2.51 19.10
CA THR A 60 22.05 -2.90 20.14
C THR A 60 21.72 -4.24 20.82
N VAL A 61 20.56 -4.83 20.52
CA VAL A 61 20.02 -6.02 21.20
C VAL A 61 20.07 -7.23 20.25
N PRO A 62 20.79 -8.31 20.61
CA PRO A 62 20.82 -9.53 19.79
C PRO A 62 19.43 -10.13 19.58
N VAL A 63 19.09 -10.41 18.32
CA VAL A 63 17.85 -11.11 17.96
C VAL A 63 17.91 -12.55 18.49
N PRO A 64 16.94 -13.02 19.30
CA PRO A 64 16.95 -14.39 19.80
C PRO A 64 16.83 -15.41 18.67
N LYS A 65 17.83 -16.29 18.52
CA LYS A 65 17.77 -17.43 17.61
C LYS A 65 17.56 -18.74 18.38
N PRO A 66 16.69 -19.66 17.90
CA PRO A 66 16.58 -21.00 18.46
C PRO A 66 17.82 -21.83 18.16
N ASP A 67 18.09 -22.87 18.96
CA ASP A 67 19.02 -23.94 18.55
C ASP A 67 18.43 -24.75 17.39
N LEU A 68 18.98 -24.53 16.19
CA LEU A 68 18.59 -25.22 14.95
C LEU A 68 19.39 -26.51 14.68
N THR A 69 20.29 -26.91 15.57
CA THR A 69 21.29 -27.96 15.32
C THR A 69 20.64 -29.30 14.94
N GLY A 70 20.78 -29.69 13.67
CA GLY A 70 20.18 -30.90 13.14
C GLY A 70 18.65 -30.84 12.98
N PHE A 71 18.07 -29.64 12.93
CA PHE A 71 16.69 -29.40 12.49
C PHE A 71 16.70 -28.74 11.11
N VAL A 72 17.26 -27.54 11.03
CA VAL A 72 17.43 -26.77 9.80
C VAL A 72 18.86 -26.93 9.30
N ARG A 73 19.01 -27.05 7.97
CA ARG A 73 20.30 -27.12 7.27
C ARG A 73 20.53 -25.94 6.32
N ASP A 74 19.47 -25.22 6.00
CA ASP A 74 19.48 -23.99 5.20
C ASP A 74 18.46 -23.01 5.82
N GLU A 75 18.96 -22.00 6.54
CA GLU A 75 18.12 -20.98 7.17
C GLU A 75 17.40 -20.11 6.14
N ALA A 76 18.00 -19.82 4.98
CA ALA A 76 17.40 -18.98 3.95
C ALA A 76 16.21 -19.68 3.28
N ALA A 77 16.35 -20.97 2.98
CA ALA A 77 15.23 -21.79 2.51
C ALA A 77 14.12 -21.95 3.56
N ALA A 78 14.47 -21.99 4.86
CA ALA A 78 13.48 -22.01 5.94
C ALA A 78 12.73 -20.67 6.08
N VAL A 79 13.42 -19.53 5.93
CA VAL A 79 12.81 -18.19 5.89
C VAL A 79 11.89 -18.04 4.67
N ALA A 80 12.33 -18.48 3.48
CA ALA A 80 11.50 -18.46 2.27
C ALA A 80 10.25 -19.35 2.39
N LEU A 81 10.39 -20.54 2.98
CA LEU A 81 9.24 -21.38 3.35
C LEU A 81 8.32 -20.68 4.35
N GLY A 82 8.88 -19.99 5.35
CA GLY A 82 8.15 -19.24 6.37
C GLY A 82 7.30 -18.12 5.76
N LYS A 83 7.91 -17.22 5.00
CA LYS A 83 7.20 -16.14 4.28
C LYS A 83 6.14 -16.72 3.34
N ALA A 84 6.48 -17.77 2.57
CA ALA A 84 5.52 -18.44 1.69
C ALA A 84 4.35 -19.11 2.43
N LEU A 85 4.52 -19.58 3.68
CA LEU A 85 3.43 -20.16 4.49
C LEU A 85 2.60 -19.09 5.22
N PHE A 86 3.23 -18.02 5.69
CA PHE A 86 2.57 -16.94 6.42
C PHE A 86 1.54 -16.19 5.55
N TRP A 87 1.91 -15.92 4.30
CA TRP A 87 1.08 -15.14 3.37
C TRP A 87 0.10 -15.99 2.55
N ASP A 88 0.26 -17.32 2.43
CA ASP A 88 -0.59 -18.12 1.52
C ASP A 88 -2.04 -18.27 1.99
N MET A 89 -2.96 -17.68 1.22
CA MET A 89 -4.42 -17.76 1.41
C MET A 89 -4.96 -19.19 1.38
N GLN A 90 -4.23 -20.14 0.77
CA GLN A 90 -4.58 -21.55 0.72
C GLN A 90 -4.41 -22.25 2.08
N LEU A 91 -3.78 -21.62 3.07
CA LEU A 91 -3.60 -22.17 4.42
C LEU A 91 -4.93 -22.27 5.20
N GLY A 92 -5.85 -21.34 4.98
CA GLY A 92 -7.21 -21.36 5.55
C GLY A 92 -8.08 -22.47 4.97
N SER A 93 -9.01 -23.02 5.75
CA SER A 93 -9.94 -24.04 5.25
C SER A 93 -10.89 -23.53 4.15
N ASP A 94 -11.14 -22.22 4.13
CA ASP A 94 -11.91 -21.53 3.09
C ASP A 94 -11.08 -21.18 1.84
N GLY A 95 -9.76 -21.41 1.87
CA GLY A 95 -8.83 -21.01 0.82
C GLY A 95 -8.72 -19.49 0.63
N VAL A 96 -9.13 -18.69 1.61
CA VAL A 96 -9.05 -17.22 1.61
C VAL A 96 -8.19 -16.71 2.77
N GLN A 97 -8.34 -17.27 3.96
CA GLN A 97 -7.66 -16.79 5.16
C GLN A 97 -6.20 -17.27 5.24
N SER A 98 -5.26 -16.33 5.44
CA SER A 98 -3.84 -16.59 5.76
C SER A 98 -3.47 -15.97 7.12
N CYS A 99 -2.21 -16.10 7.57
CA CYS A 99 -1.73 -15.34 8.72
C CYS A 99 -1.70 -13.83 8.39
N GLY A 100 -1.15 -13.47 7.22
CA GLY A 100 -1.15 -12.10 6.73
C GLY A 100 -2.55 -11.45 6.68
N ALA A 101 -3.61 -12.22 6.42
CA ALA A 101 -4.99 -11.72 6.42
C ALA A 101 -5.53 -11.25 7.80
N CYS A 102 -4.75 -11.35 8.89
CA CYS A 102 -4.98 -10.71 10.19
C CYS A 102 -3.79 -9.84 10.66
N HIS A 103 -2.73 -9.73 9.85
CA HIS A 103 -1.44 -9.15 10.22
C HIS A 103 -0.85 -8.27 9.09
N PHE A 104 -1.70 -7.72 8.22
CA PHE A 104 -1.29 -7.02 7.00
C PHE A 104 -0.84 -5.57 7.27
N HIS A 105 -1.51 -4.84 8.16
CA HIS A 105 -1.22 -3.41 8.38
C HIS A 105 -0.34 -3.21 9.62
N GLY A 106 0.96 -2.91 9.42
CA GLY A 106 1.92 -2.77 10.52
C GLY A 106 2.07 -4.05 11.36
N GLY A 107 1.78 -5.21 10.76
CA GLY A 107 1.69 -6.51 11.43
C GLY A 107 0.40 -6.77 12.21
N ALA A 108 -0.59 -5.88 12.16
CA ALA A 108 -1.87 -5.97 12.86
C ALA A 108 -3.06 -5.87 11.86
N ASP A 109 -4.26 -5.60 12.39
CA ASP A 109 -5.51 -5.48 11.63
C ASP A 109 -6.24 -4.18 11.97
N ASN A 110 -6.36 -3.31 10.97
CA ASN A 110 -7.01 -2.00 11.08
C ASN A 110 -8.43 -1.97 10.47
N ARG A 111 -8.99 -3.12 10.08
CA ARG A 111 -10.36 -3.20 9.53
C ARG A 111 -11.37 -2.65 10.53
N LEU A 112 -12.49 -2.15 10.01
CA LEU A 112 -13.60 -1.65 10.83
C LEU A 112 -14.91 -2.42 10.62
N LYS A 113 -15.04 -3.24 9.57
CA LYS A 113 -16.26 -4.01 9.30
C LYS A 113 -16.19 -5.45 9.80
N ASN A 114 -17.24 -5.90 10.49
CA ASN A 114 -17.35 -7.23 11.08
C ASN A 114 -16.21 -7.56 12.06
N GLN A 115 -15.91 -6.66 12.99
CA GLN A 115 -14.74 -6.77 13.90
C GLN A 115 -15.10 -6.99 15.38
N VAL A 116 -16.34 -7.34 15.70
CA VAL A 116 -16.81 -7.46 17.09
C VAL A 116 -16.95 -8.92 17.50
N ASN A 117 -16.46 -9.27 18.69
CA ASN A 117 -16.71 -10.55 19.39
C ASN A 117 -17.38 -10.25 20.75
N PRO A 118 -18.53 -10.85 21.07
CA PRO A 118 -19.31 -10.52 22.27
C PRO A 118 -18.83 -11.32 23.48
N GLY A 119 -17.66 -10.97 24.01
CA GLY A 119 -17.14 -11.55 25.26
C GLY A 119 -17.03 -13.08 25.29
N THR A 120 -16.86 -13.74 24.14
CA THR A 120 -16.96 -15.22 24.06
C THR A 120 -15.90 -15.97 24.89
N GLN A 121 -14.84 -15.27 25.33
CA GLN A 121 -13.82 -15.79 26.26
C GLN A 121 -14.39 -16.12 27.65
N HIS A 122 -15.40 -15.37 28.12
CA HIS A 122 -16.21 -15.66 29.32
C HIS A 122 -17.62 -16.15 28.96
N ALA A 123 -17.77 -16.76 27.78
CA ALA A 123 -19.01 -17.33 27.28
C ALA A 123 -20.20 -16.36 27.15
N ALA A 124 -19.95 -15.05 27.00
CA ALA A 124 -20.97 -14.13 26.54
C ALA A 124 -21.34 -14.39 25.06
N THR A 125 -22.51 -13.88 24.66
CA THR A 125 -23.17 -14.19 23.37
C THR A 125 -23.97 -13.01 22.80
N THR A 126 -23.97 -11.87 23.50
CA THR A 126 -24.78 -10.68 23.17
C THR A 126 -23.86 -9.54 22.80
N PHE A 127 -24.06 -8.96 21.62
CA PHE A 127 -23.28 -7.81 21.14
C PHE A 127 -23.87 -6.52 21.70
N GLU A 128 -23.06 -5.75 22.41
CA GLU A 128 -23.45 -4.51 23.10
C GLU A 128 -23.01 -3.28 22.32
N VAL A 129 -21.81 -3.31 21.73
CA VAL A 129 -21.18 -2.23 20.95
C VAL A 129 -21.74 -2.15 19.52
N ALA A 130 -21.71 -3.28 18.80
CA ALA A 130 -22.25 -3.39 17.45
C ALA A 130 -22.45 -4.85 17.05
N LYS A 131 -23.55 -5.13 16.34
CA LYS A 131 -23.93 -6.46 15.83
C LYS A 131 -22.95 -7.00 14.76
N PRO A 132 -22.97 -8.31 14.47
CA PRO A 132 -22.19 -8.89 13.38
C PRO A 132 -22.39 -8.15 12.05
N ASN A 133 -21.34 -8.09 11.23
CA ASN A 133 -21.25 -7.32 9.98
C ASN A 133 -21.49 -5.79 10.05
N ALA A 134 -21.62 -5.20 11.25
CA ALA A 134 -21.57 -3.75 11.39
C ALA A 134 -20.21 -3.17 10.97
N THR A 135 -20.21 -1.91 10.53
CA THR A 135 -19.00 -1.09 10.38
C THR A 135 -18.84 -0.22 11.63
N LEU A 136 -17.71 -0.34 12.31
CA LEU A 136 -17.38 0.46 13.48
C LEU A 136 -17.03 1.90 13.11
N THR A 137 -17.27 2.82 14.04
CA THR A 137 -17.00 4.25 13.91
C THR A 137 -16.35 4.77 15.19
N ALA A 138 -15.78 5.98 15.17
CA ALA A 138 -15.24 6.61 16.37
C ALA A 138 -16.27 6.78 17.52
N ALA A 139 -17.58 6.76 17.22
CA ALA A 139 -18.64 6.82 18.23
C ALA A 139 -18.78 5.51 19.05
N ASN A 140 -18.26 4.38 18.54
CA ASN A 140 -18.23 3.10 19.24
C ASN A 140 -17.11 3.00 20.29
N PHE A 141 -16.25 4.03 20.44
CA PHE A 141 -15.07 3.99 21.31
C PHE A 141 -15.04 5.18 22.31
N PRO A 142 -14.33 5.05 23.45
CA PRO A 142 -13.80 3.79 24.02
C PRO A 142 -14.94 2.88 24.52
N LEU A 143 -14.66 1.59 24.69
CA LEU A 143 -15.66 0.61 25.18
C LEU A 143 -16.05 0.81 26.65
N HIS A 144 -15.14 1.38 27.44
CA HIS A 144 -15.43 1.92 28.77
C HIS A 144 -15.36 3.45 28.71
N LYS A 145 -16.46 4.14 28.99
CA LYS A 145 -16.57 5.60 28.79
C LYS A 145 -17.10 6.30 30.03
N LEU A 146 -16.31 7.20 30.57
CA LEU A 146 -16.60 8.00 31.77
C LEU A 146 -17.15 9.38 31.41
N ALA A 147 -17.92 9.99 32.33
CA ALA A 147 -18.43 11.35 32.20
C ALA A 147 -17.34 12.43 32.35
N ASN A 148 -16.34 12.17 33.20
CA ASN A 148 -15.06 12.86 33.21
C ASN A 148 -13.95 11.86 32.83
N PRO A 149 -13.29 12.00 31.67
CA PRO A 149 -12.26 11.06 31.24
C PRO A 149 -11.01 11.00 32.14
N ASP A 150 -10.69 12.08 32.85
CA ASP A 150 -9.49 12.14 33.71
C ASP A 150 -9.74 11.61 35.14
N ASP A 151 -10.96 11.18 35.46
CA ASP A 151 -11.37 10.72 36.80
C ASP A 151 -12.09 9.35 36.73
N ARG A 152 -11.40 8.28 37.16
CA ARG A 152 -11.95 6.92 37.18
C ARG A 152 -13.10 6.70 38.17
N LEU A 153 -13.35 7.64 39.10
CA LEU A 153 -14.50 7.60 40.01
C LEU A 153 -15.72 8.35 39.45
N SER A 154 -15.62 8.86 38.21
CA SER A 154 -16.73 9.52 37.53
C SER A 154 -17.83 8.55 37.11
N ALA A 155 -19.00 9.09 36.74
CA ALA A 155 -20.11 8.27 36.28
C ALA A 155 -19.80 7.59 34.94
N VAL A 156 -19.99 6.27 34.87
CA VAL A 156 -19.90 5.51 33.62
C VAL A 156 -21.09 5.88 32.72
N LEU A 157 -20.80 6.30 31.49
CA LEU A 157 -21.78 6.64 30.45
C LEU A 157 -22.07 5.46 29.51
N PHE A 158 -21.07 4.60 29.30
CA PHE A 158 -21.14 3.39 28.50
C PHE A 158 -20.08 2.40 28.99
N ASP A 159 -20.43 1.12 29.04
CA ASP A 159 -19.53 0.00 29.28
C ASP A 159 -19.94 -1.15 28.36
N ALA A 160 -18.99 -1.95 27.89
CA ALA A 160 -19.25 -3.18 27.16
C ALA A 160 -18.12 -4.22 27.36
N ASP A 161 -18.49 -5.50 27.36
CA ASP A 161 -17.56 -6.64 27.42
C ASP A 161 -17.07 -7.13 26.03
N ASP A 162 -17.63 -6.57 24.95
CA ASP A 162 -17.20 -6.82 23.57
C ASP A 162 -15.69 -6.62 23.35
N VAL A 163 -15.16 -7.39 22.41
CA VAL A 163 -13.78 -7.37 21.94
C VAL A 163 -13.74 -6.93 20.47
N ILE A 164 -12.90 -5.95 20.14
CA ILE A 164 -12.62 -5.53 18.78
C ILE A 164 -11.38 -6.24 18.23
N SER A 165 -11.57 -7.08 17.22
CA SER A 165 -10.53 -7.95 16.67
C SER A 165 -10.82 -8.44 15.25
N SER A 166 -9.84 -9.12 14.65
CA SER A 166 -9.89 -9.67 13.32
C SER A 166 -11.01 -10.69 13.11
N GLN A 167 -11.70 -10.53 11.99
CA GLN A 167 -12.53 -11.57 11.40
C GLN A 167 -11.69 -12.70 10.77
N SER A 168 -12.24 -13.91 10.85
CA SER A 168 -11.62 -15.17 10.48
C SER A 168 -12.56 -15.99 9.58
N VAL A 169 -12.52 -17.31 9.63
CA VAL A 169 -13.40 -18.22 8.91
C VAL A 169 -14.84 -18.18 9.44
N THR A 170 -15.80 -18.60 8.61
CA THR A 170 -17.19 -18.89 9.00
C THR A 170 -17.28 -20.20 9.79
N LEU A 171 -18.31 -20.37 10.64
CA LEU A 171 -18.47 -21.62 11.39
C LEU A 171 -18.83 -22.79 10.48
N GLN A 172 -17.95 -23.78 10.44
CA GLN A 172 -18.10 -25.01 9.69
C GLN A 172 -17.46 -26.17 10.46
N LYS A 173 -17.91 -27.39 10.20
CA LYS A 173 -17.31 -28.65 10.67
C LYS A 173 -16.36 -29.18 9.59
N PHE A 174 -15.13 -29.55 9.97
CA PHE A 174 -14.18 -30.21 9.08
C PHE A 174 -14.62 -31.65 8.78
N ASN A 175 -14.61 -32.06 7.51
CA ASN A 175 -14.80 -33.45 7.10
C ASN A 175 -13.48 -34.06 6.61
N ASP A 176 -12.86 -33.47 5.58
CA ASP A 176 -11.52 -33.84 5.11
C ASP A 176 -10.90 -32.71 4.24
N ILE A 177 -9.63 -32.86 3.90
CA ILE A 177 -8.99 -32.09 2.82
C ILE A 177 -9.37 -32.65 1.44
N ILE A 178 -9.25 -31.81 0.42
CA ILE A 178 -9.32 -32.24 -0.99
C ILE A 178 -7.91 -32.00 -1.58
N PRO A 179 -7.14 -33.05 -1.92
CA PRO A 179 -5.80 -32.90 -2.48
C PRO A 179 -5.80 -32.03 -3.75
N GLY A 180 -4.83 -31.12 -3.88
CA GLY A 180 -4.75 -30.17 -4.99
C GLY A 180 -5.76 -29.03 -4.95
N GLN A 181 -6.53 -28.85 -3.87
CA GLN A 181 -7.49 -27.75 -3.71
C GLN A 181 -7.19 -26.86 -2.50
N ALA A 182 -7.40 -25.56 -2.69
CA ALA A 182 -7.25 -24.54 -1.63
C ALA A 182 -8.39 -24.59 -0.59
N VAL A 183 -9.58 -25.00 -1.00
CA VAL A 183 -10.77 -25.12 -0.15
C VAL A 183 -10.88 -26.55 0.37
N GLU A 184 -11.22 -26.71 1.65
CA GLU A 184 -11.39 -28.01 2.30
C GLU A 184 -12.84 -28.49 2.25
N ASN A 185 -13.06 -29.81 2.38
CA ASN A 185 -14.39 -30.35 2.54
C ASN A 185 -14.87 -30.08 3.97
N CYS A 186 -15.72 -29.07 4.11
CA CYS A 186 -16.38 -28.72 5.36
C CYS A 186 -17.89 -28.66 5.19
N THR A 187 -18.62 -28.91 6.27
CA THR A 187 -20.07 -28.75 6.34
C THR A 187 -20.42 -27.51 7.15
N VAL A 188 -21.15 -26.57 6.53
CA VAL A 188 -21.67 -25.38 7.21
C VAL A 188 -22.51 -25.80 8.41
N THR A 189 -22.25 -25.19 9.56
CA THR A 189 -22.94 -25.46 10.84
C THR A 189 -23.46 -24.12 11.36
N PRO A 190 -24.76 -23.95 11.62
CA PRO A 190 -25.31 -22.65 12.03
C PRO A 190 -24.57 -22.06 13.24
N ASP A 191 -24.10 -20.82 13.12
CA ASP A 191 -23.47 -20.10 14.23
C ASP A 191 -24.54 -19.26 14.96
N PRO A 192 -24.86 -19.57 16.24
CA PRO A 192 -25.87 -18.84 17.00
C PRO A 192 -25.38 -17.45 17.47
N ILE A 193 -24.11 -17.12 17.27
CA ILE A 193 -23.48 -15.84 17.67
C ILE A 193 -23.11 -15.04 16.42
N PHE A 194 -22.33 -15.63 15.52
CA PHE A 194 -21.82 -14.99 14.31
C PHE A 194 -22.73 -15.23 13.10
N SER A 195 -23.97 -14.75 13.18
CA SER A 195 -24.91 -14.76 12.05
C SER A 195 -25.77 -13.49 11.93
N VAL A 196 -26.20 -13.20 10.70
CA VAL A 196 -27.15 -12.10 10.38
C VAL A 196 -28.31 -12.72 9.61
N GLY A 197 -29.54 -12.55 10.09
CA GLY A 197 -30.73 -13.14 9.45
C GLY A 197 -30.73 -14.67 9.37
N GLY A 198 -29.96 -15.36 10.22
CA GLY A 198 -29.76 -16.82 10.16
C GLY A 198 -28.71 -17.28 9.14
N VAL A 199 -27.95 -16.35 8.54
CA VAL A 199 -26.84 -16.62 7.63
C VAL A 199 -25.52 -16.44 8.38
N ASN A 200 -24.62 -17.43 8.34
CA ASN A 200 -23.32 -17.39 9.03
C ASN A 200 -22.42 -16.30 8.44
N VAL A 201 -21.95 -15.36 9.27
CA VAL A 201 -20.89 -14.42 8.91
C VAL A 201 -19.53 -14.91 9.42
N ARG A 202 -18.44 -14.23 9.04
CA ARG A 202 -17.10 -14.55 9.54
C ARG A 202 -17.01 -14.32 11.05
N ARG A 203 -16.43 -15.29 11.75
CA ARG A 203 -16.28 -15.27 13.22
C ARG A 203 -15.12 -14.34 13.59
N VAL A 204 -15.24 -13.64 14.71
CA VAL A 204 -14.22 -12.68 15.19
C VAL A 204 -13.42 -13.28 16.35
N GLN A 205 -12.13 -12.98 16.45
CA GLN A 205 -11.27 -13.51 17.52
C GLN A 205 -11.64 -12.97 18.92
N PRO A 206 -11.52 -13.79 19.99
CA PRO A 206 -11.89 -13.42 21.37
C PRO A 206 -10.88 -12.52 22.09
N ARG A 207 -9.81 -12.10 21.42
CA ARG A 207 -8.89 -11.02 21.81
C ARG A 207 -8.44 -10.28 20.56
N ASN A 208 -8.11 -9.00 20.70
CA ASN A 208 -7.48 -8.17 19.66
C ASN A 208 -6.19 -8.83 19.14
N VAL A 209 -5.91 -8.68 17.84
CA VAL A 209 -4.71 -9.25 17.21
C VAL A 209 -3.53 -8.28 17.34
N PRO A 210 -2.48 -8.63 18.10
CA PRO A 210 -1.31 -7.77 18.26
C PRO A 210 -0.41 -7.84 17.02
N THR A 211 0.48 -6.85 16.88
CA THR A 211 1.54 -6.93 15.85
C THR A 211 2.49 -8.10 16.08
N MET A 212 2.90 -8.74 14.99
CA MET A 212 3.95 -9.77 14.95
C MET A 212 5.37 -9.16 14.84
N ILE A 213 5.49 -7.88 14.53
CA ILE A 213 6.79 -7.21 14.37
C ILE A 213 7.48 -7.10 15.73
N ASN A 214 8.77 -7.44 15.78
CA ASN A 214 9.57 -7.64 16.99
C ASN A 214 9.05 -8.76 17.93
N ALA A 215 8.08 -9.59 17.53
CA ALA A 215 7.55 -10.65 18.41
C ALA A 215 8.59 -11.75 18.73
N ILE A 216 9.67 -11.85 17.95
CA ILE A 216 10.83 -12.73 18.22
C ILE A 216 11.53 -12.41 19.56
N PHE A 217 11.50 -11.15 20.00
CA PHE A 217 12.04 -10.76 21.31
C PHE A 217 11.15 -11.21 22.48
N THR A 218 9.91 -11.64 22.26
CA THR A 218 8.99 -12.06 23.33
C THR A 218 9.33 -13.46 23.86
N PHE A 219 9.49 -13.61 25.18
CA PHE A 219 9.78 -14.91 25.82
C PHE A 219 8.62 -15.92 25.75
N ARG A 220 7.37 -15.48 25.94
CA ARG A 220 6.16 -16.31 25.77
C ARG A 220 5.10 -15.54 24.97
N ASN A 221 4.65 -16.11 23.85
CA ASN A 221 3.78 -15.40 22.91
C ASN A 221 2.27 -15.66 23.13
N PHE A 222 1.44 -14.89 22.42
CA PHE A 222 0.06 -14.49 22.78
C PHE A 222 -0.04 -13.56 24.00
N TRP A 223 -1.18 -12.89 24.16
CA TRP A 223 -1.49 -11.98 25.28
C TRP A 223 -1.43 -12.64 26.67
N ASP A 224 -1.72 -13.94 26.76
CA ASP A 224 -1.70 -14.76 27.98
C ASP A 224 -0.42 -15.59 28.14
N GLY A 225 0.55 -15.44 27.24
CA GLY A 225 1.80 -16.20 27.28
C GLY A 225 1.63 -17.71 27.10
N ARG A 226 0.51 -18.20 26.53
CA ARG A 226 0.27 -19.65 26.36
C ARG A 226 1.21 -20.34 25.36
N ALA A 227 1.87 -19.59 24.47
CA ALA A 227 2.88 -20.14 23.57
C ALA A 227 4.23 -20.28 24.30
N ASN A 228 4.65 -21.53 24.49
CA ASN A 228 5.81 -21.88 25.32
C ASN A 228 7.13 -21.44 24.67
N ALA A 229 8.03 -20.88 25.49
CA ALA A 229 9.41 -20.53 25.13
C ALA A 229 10.22 -21.72 24.57
N VAL A 230 9.81 -22.96 24.86
CA VAL A 230 10.40 -24.19 24.36
C VAL A 230 9.38 -24.89 23.44
N PHE A 231 9.68 -25.02 22.15
CA PHE A 231 8.82 -25.68 21.17
C PHE A 231 9.04 -27.21 21.16
N ASN A 232 7.96 -27.98 21.05
CA ASN A 232 7.97 -29.44 21.08
C ASN A 232 7.75 -30.11 19.70
N GLY A 233 7.72 -29.33 18.62
CA GLY A 233 7.50 -29.82 17.25
C GLY A 233 6.05 -30.16 16.90
N VAL A 234 5.09 -30.02 17.82
CA VAL A 234 3.72 -30.54 17.67
C VAL A 234 2.63 -29.53 18.08
N ASP A 235 2.86 -28.73 19.13
CA ASP A 235 1.87 -27.80 19.67
C ASP A 235 2.51 -26.64 20.46
N ALA A 236 1.66 -25.77 21.02
CA ALA A 236 2.05 -24.57 21.75
C ALA A 236 2.59 -24.78 23.16
N PHE A 237 2.41 -25.96 23.74
CA PHE A 237 2.57 -26.17 25.19
C PHE A 237 3.98 -26.62 25.57
N GLY A 238 4.84 -26.93 24.59
CA GLY A 238 6.23 -27.28 24.83
C GLY A 238 6.37 -28.53 25.70
N PRO A 239 7.32 -28.55 26.66
CA PRO A 239 7.47 -29.62 27.64
C PRO A 239 6.22 -29.90 28.51
N ARG A 240 5.22 -29.01 28.54
CA ARG A 240 3.95 -29.24 29.27
C ARG A 240 3.07 -30.30 28.60
N ASN A 241 3.30 -30.63 27.33
CA ASN A 241 2.72 -31.82 26.70
C ASN A 241 3.75 -32.98 26.69
N PRO A 242 3.72 -33.92 27.66
CA PRO A 242 4.64 -35.05 27.70
C PRO A 242 4.42 -36.06 26.55
N ASN A 243 3.34 -35.94 25.78
CA ASN A 243 2.98 -36.83 24.67
C ASN A 243 3.36 -36.27 23.27
N ALA A 244 3.83 -35.03 23.18
CA ALA A 244 4.29 -34.44 21.91
C ALA A 244 5.47 -35.25 21.33
N ARG A 245 5.28 -35.86 20.15
CA ARG A 245 6.28 -36.66 19.45
C ARG A 245 6.24 -36.42 17.95
N VAL A 246 7.34 -35.91 17.40
CA VAL A 246 7.64 -35.91 15.96
C VAL A 246 8.26 -37.25 15.57
N LEU A 247 8.31 -37.56 14.27
CA LEU A 247 8.91 -38.79 13.75
C LEU A 247 10.34 -38.52 13.27
N GLN A 248 11.29 -39.39 13.65
CA GLN A 248 12.67 -39.31 13.19
C GLN A 248 13.06 -40.58 12.44
N VAL A 249 13.57 -40.41 11.22
CA VAL A 249 14.18 -41.46 10.42
C VAL A 249 15.58 -41.77 10.99
N GLN A 250 15.83 -43.03 11.30
CA GLN A 250 17.10 -43.50 11.83
C GLN A 250 18.05 -43.92 10.70
N ALA A 251 19.33 -44.13 11.02
CA ALA A 251 20.36 -44.52 10.05
C ALA A 251 20.13 -45.90 9.40
N ASP A 252 19.28 -46.75 9.99
CA ASP A 252 18.84 -48.04 9.42
C ASP A 252 17.56 -47.94 8.55
N GLY A 253 17.02 -46.72 8.38
CA GLY A 253 15.76 -46.47 7.66
C GLY A 253 14.49 -46.78 8.46
N SER A 254 14.60 -47.15 9.74
CA SER A 254 13.45 -47.20 10.65
C SER A 254 12.95 -45.79 10.99
N VAL A 255 11.70 -45.67 11.43
CA VAL A 255 11.09 -44.38 11.78
C VAL A 255 10.52 -44.48 13.18
N VAL A 256 11.06 -43.67 14.10
CA VAL A 256 10.74 -43.72 15.54
C VAL A 256 10.15 -42.40 16.05
N PRO A 257 9.17 -42.42 16.97
CA PRO A 257 8.61 -41.22 17.56
C PRO A 257 9.51 -40.66 18.66
N VAL A 258 10.09 -39.48 18.45
CA VAL A 258 11.01 -38.81 19.39
C VAL A 258 10.37 -37.57 20.01
N ALA A 259 10.76 -37.25 21.25
CA ALA A 259 10.49 -35.94 21.83
C ALA A 259 11.56 -34.95 21.37
N VAL A 260 11.18 -33.71 21.13
CA VAL A 260 12.11 -32.61 20.83
C VAL A 260 11.81 -31.42 21.75
N ALA A 261 12.83 -30.62 22.03
CA ALA A 261 12.73 -29.41 22.81
C ALA A 261 13.67 -28.38 22.17
N ILE A 262 13.09 -27.37 21.51
CA ILE A 262 13.82 -26.35 20.77
C ILE A 262 13.59 -25.01 21.48
N ALA A 263 14.65 -24.25 21.75
CA ALA A 263 14.56 -23.01 22.50
C ALA A 263 15.63 -21.99 22.06
N PRO A 264 15.40 -20.67 22.21
CA PRO A 264 14.09 -20.03 22.40
C PRO A 264 13.20 -20.15 21.16
N ALA A 265 11.98 -20.68 21.32
CA ALA A 265 11.08 -20.98 20.21
C ALA A 265 9.60 -20.63 20.48
N SER A 266 9.36 -19.46 21.08
CA SER A 266 8.02 -19.00 21.48
C SER A 266 7.08 -18.75 20.29
N LEU A 267 7.62 -18.43 19.11
CA LEU A 267 6.86 -18.20 17.88
C LEU A 267 6.50 -19.50 17.16
N ALA A 268 7.41 -20.48 17.14
CA ALA A 268 7.09 -21.82 16.63
C ALA A 268 5.96 -22.47 17.44
N SER A 269 5.97 -22.28 18.77
CA SER A 269 4.85 -22.61 19.66
C SER A 269 3.58 -21.79 19.40
N GLN A 270 3.69 -20.51 19.01
CA GLN A 270 2.55 -19.65 18.71
C GLN A 270 1.81 -20.10 17.44
N ALA A 271 2.56 -20.45 16.38
CA ALA A 271 2.03 -20.59 15.04
C ALA A 271 1.22 -21.88 14.82
N VAL A 272 1.70 -23.02 15.35
CA VAL A 272 1.08 -24.33 15.13
C VAL A 272 -0.40 -24.44 15.59
N PRO A 273 -0.85 -23.97 16.79
CA PRO A 273 -2.26 -24.07 17.19
C PRO A 273 -3.20 -23.26 16.30
N VAL A 274 -2.73 -22.19 15.64
CA VAL A 274 -3.54 -21.34 14.75
C VAL A 274 -4.13 -22.17 13.60
N LEU A 275 -3.38 -23.17 13.12
CA LEU A 275 -3.81 -24.11 12.08
C LEU A 275 -5.03 -24.96 12.45
N GLY A 276 -5.33 -25.15 13.73
CA GLY A 276 -6.49 -25.91 14.22
C GLY A 276 -7.67 -25.05 14.71
N SER A 277 -7.53 -23.73 14.76
CA SER A 277 -8.49 -22.83 15.39
C SER A 277 -9.62 -22.39 14.46
N ASN A 278 -10.87 -22.63 14.88
CA ASN A 278 -12.09 -22.11 14.23
C ASN A 278 -12.42 -20.65 14.60
N PHE A 279 -11.46 -19.96 15.20
CA PHE A 279 -11.38 -18.50 15.30
C PHE A 279 -10.16 -17.94 14.54
N ALA A 280 -9.35 -18.75 13.85
CA ALA A 280 -8.19 -18.25 13.09
C ALA A 280 -8.13 -18.72 11.63
N LEU A 281 -8.05 -20.04 11.36
CA LEU A 281 -7.80 -20.57 10.01
C LEU A 281 -8.62 -21.81 9.63
N ALA A 282 -9.34 -22.43 10.56
CA ALA A 282 -9.74 -23.83 10.42
C ALA A 282 -11.27 -24.07 10.51
N CYS A 283 -11.78 -24.98 9.69
CA CYS A 283 -13.02 -25.67 10.02
C CYS A 283 -12.85 -26.49 11.32
N THR A 284 -13.91 -26.54 12.12
CA THR A 284 -13.89 -27.17 13.46
C THR A 284 -13.53 -28.66 13.35
N GLY A 285 -12.40 -29.05 13.97
CA GLY A 285 -11.88 -30.43 13.96
C GLY A 285 -10.71 -30.70 13.02
N ARG A 286 -10.19 -29.71 12.29
CA ARG A 286 -8.99 -29.86 11.43
C ARG A 286 -7.74 -30.20 12.24
N THR A 287 -6.93 -31.15 11.76
CA THR A 287 -5.65 -31.55 12.37
C THR A 287 -4.45 -31.09 11.54
N VAL A 288 -3.31 -30.84 12.18
CA VAL A 288 -2.13 -30.24 11.50
C VAL A 288 -1.52 -31.16 10.44
N ASN A 289 -1.59 -32.49 10.60
CA ASN A 289 -1.15 -33.44 9.56
C ASN A 289 -2.04 -33.43 8.31
N LYS A 290 -3.35 -33.11 8.44
CA LYS A 290 -4.22 -32.84 7.30
C LYS A 290 -3.79 -31.55 6.59
N VAL A 291 -3.44 -30.49 7.32
CA VAL A 291 -2.87 -29.25 6.73
C VAL A 291 -1.59 -29.55 5.96
N GLY A 292 -0.67 -30.36 6.51
CA GLY A 292 0.53 -30.80 5.80
C GLY A 292 0.20 -31.53 4.50
N LYS A 293 -0.71 -32.50 4.54
CA LYS A 293 -1.17 -33.24 3.36
C LYS A 293 -1.87 -32.38 2.31
N LYS A 294 -2.54 -31.29 2.72
CA LYS A 294 -3.09 -30.26 1.84
C LYS A 294 -1.97 -29.45 1.20
N MET A 295 -1.18 -28.72 2.00
CA MET A 295 -0.18 -27.76 1.49
C MET A 295 0.87 -28.43 0.60
N LEU A 296 1.32 -29.65 0.94
CA LEU A 296 2.30 -30.39 0.13
C LEU A 296 1.74 -30.89 -1.22
N SER A 297 0.44 -30.78 -1.46
CA SER A 297 -0.21 -31.03 -2.75
C SER A 297 -0.47 -29.76 -3.58
N LEU A 298 -0.10 -28.58 -3.08
CA LEU A 298 -0.38 -27.28 -3.70
C LEU A 298 0.88 -26.60 -4.26
N THR A 299 0.68 -25.70 -5.22
CA THR A 299 1.68 -24.68 -5.55
C THR A 299 1.67 -23.60 -4.45
N PRO A 300 2.82 -23.21 -3.87
CA PRO A 300 2.89 -22.09 -2.92
C PRO A 300 2.40 -20.78 -3.54
N LEU A 301 1.59 -20.03 -2.79
CA LEU A 301 1.06 -18.72 -3.15
C LEU A 301 0.27 -18.72 -4.48
N ALA A 302 -0.30 -19.85 -4.92
CA ALA A 302 -0.93 -20.00 -6.24
C ALA A 302 -2.07 -19.01 -6.51
N LYS A 303 -2.72 -18.51 -5.45
CA LYS A 303 -3.80 -17.51 -5.54
C LYS A 303 -3.30 -16.07 -5.69
N GLN A 304 -2.02 -15.81 -5.51
CA GLN A 304 -1.47 -14.48 -5.21
C GLN A 304 -0.32 -14.12 -6.15
N TRP A 305 -0.25 -12.85 -6.54
CA TRP A 305 0.95 -12.30 -7.15
C TRP A 305 2.05 -12.09 -6.11
N VAL A 306 3.30 -12.22 -6.54
CA VAL A 306 4.51 -12.00 -5.74
C VAL A 306 5.39 -11.08 -6.55
N ASP A 307 5.91 -10.01 -5.95
CA ASP A 307 6.76 -9.08 -6.67
C ASP A 307 8.10 -9.75 -7.06
N PRO A 308 8.60 -9.61 -8.31
CA PRO A 308 9.92 -10.10 -8.70
C PRO A 308 11.09 -9.57 -7.87
N THR A 309 10.87 -8.48 -7.12
CA THR A 309 11.80 -7.81 -6.20
C THR A 309 11.50 -8.04 -4.72
N ASP A 310 10.53 -8.89 -4.34
CA ASP A 310 10.34 -9.34 -2.95
C ASP A 310 11.68 -9.86 -2.39
N SER A 311 12.05 -9.39 -1.20
CA SER A 311 13.38 -9.55 -0.59
C SER A 311 13.80 -11.00 -0.34
N VAL A 312 12.84 -11.93 -0.33
CA VAL A 312 13.03 -13.35 0.01
C VAL A 312 12.43 -14.26 -1.08
N LEU A 313 11.28 -13.90 -1.64
CA LEU A 313 10.50 -14.70 -2.59
C LEU A 313 10.65 -14.26 -4.04
N GLY A 314 11.14 -13.05 -4.31
CA GLY A 314 11.40 -12.55 -5.68
C GLY A 314 12.21 -13.52 -6.54
N PRO A 315 13.29 -14.17 -6.02
CA PRO A 315 14.01 -15.22 -6.74
C PRO A 315 13.19 -16.46 -7.11
N LEU A 316 12.08 -16.73 -6.40
CA LEU A 316 11.18 -17.87 -6.59
C LEU A 316 9.85 -17.50 -7.27
N ALA A 317 9.56 -16.22 -7.46
CA ALA A 317 8.27 -15.74 -7.97
C ALA A 317 8.06 -16.11 -9.45
N ARG A 318 6.92 -16.70 -9.82
CA ARG A 318 6.62 -17.02 -11.23
C ARG A 318 6.48 -15.78 -12.11
N SER A 319 6.05 -14.67 -11.51
CA SER A 319 6.00 -13.34 -12.12
C SER A 319 7.32 -12.93 -12.78
N ARG A 320 8.46 -13.32 -12.20
CA ARG A 320 9.82 -13.04 -12.69
C ARG A 320 10.16 -13.76 -14.01
N THR A 321 9.55 -14.92 -14.26
CA THR A 321 9.75 -15.71 -15.49
C THR A 321 8.57 -15.64 -16.46
N THR A 322 7.42 -15.13 -16.01
CA THR A 322 6.18 -15.05 -16.77
C THR A 322 5.35 -13.89 -16.22
N PRO A 323 5.31 -12.73 -16.90
CA PRO A 323 4.58 -11.56 -16.43
C PRO A 323 3.12 -11.87 -16.06
N GLY A 324 2.66 -11.34 -14.92
CA GLY A 324 1.31 -11.60 -14.38
C GLY A 324 1.09 -12.99 -13.75
N ALA A 325 2.05 -13.92 -13.82
CA ALA A 325 1.89 -15.24 -13.20
C ALA A 325 1.88 -15.19 -11.66
N ARG A 326 1.04 -16.03 -11.05
CA ARG A 326 0.85 -16.13 -9.59
C ARG A 326 1.61 -17.33 -9.00
N GLY A 327 1.98 -17.23 -7.72
CA GLY A 327 2.67 -18.28 -6.96
C GLY A 327 4.15 -18.47 -7.29
N LEU A 328 4.75 -19.50 -6.68
CA LEU A 328 6.19 -19.77 -6.74
C LEU A 328 6.58 -20.89 -7.72
N THR A 329 7.80 -20.83 -8.25
CA THR A 329 8.41 -21.84 -9.13
C THR A 329 8.74 -23.14 -8.38
N SER A 330 9.09 -23.05 -7.09
CA SER A 330 9.34 -24.20 -6.21
C SER A 330 8.06 -24.74 -5.56
N SER A 331 8.05 -26.03 -5.21
CA SER A 331 6.97 -26.64 -4.42
C SER A 331 7.26 -26.58 -2.92
N TYR A 332 6.22 -26.71 -2.08
CA TYR A 332 6.41 -26.84 -0.62
C TYR A 332 7.25 -28.07 -0.23
N VAL A 333 7.15 -29.18 -0.98
CA VAL A 333 8.00 -30.36 -0.80
C VAL A 333 9.47 -29.99 -1.04
N THR A 334 9.77 -29.29 -2.13
CA THR A 334 11.13 -28.82 -2.47
C THR A 334 11.67 -27.88 -1.39
N LEU A 335 10.86 -26.91 -0.93
CA LEU A 335 11.27 -25.95 0.11
C LEU A 335 11.61 -26.64 1.43
N ILE A 336 10.78 -27.59 1.90
CA ILE A 336 11.09 -28.38 3.11
C ILE A 336 12.33 -29.24 2.91
N GLN A 337 12.46 -29.89 1.75
CA GLN A 337 13.63 -30.72 1.43
C GLN A 337 14.93 -29.92 1.44
N THR A 338 14.95 -28.69 0.92
CA THR A 338 16.12 -27.81 1.03
C THR A 338 16.35 -27.40 2.48
N ALA A 339 15.34 -26.83 3.14
CA ALA A 339 15.45 -26.23 4.47
C ALA A 339 15.85 -27.19 5.60
N PHE A 340 15.30 -28.41 5.64
CA PHE A 340 15.38 -29.28 6.84
C PHE A 340 16.24 -30.54 6.66
N ASP A 341 16.83 -30.97 7.77
CA ASP A 341 17.59 -32.22 7.89
C ASP A 341 16.74 -33.42 7.39
N PRO A 342 17.24 -34.23 6.44
CA PRO A 342 16.55 -35.41 5.91
C PRO A 342 15.98 -36.37 6.96
N LYS A 343 16.54 -36.45 8.17
CA LYS A 343 16.01 -37.34 9.22
C LYS A 343 14.60 -36.97 9.70
N TRP A 344 14.07 -35.81 9.32
CA TRP A 344 12.70 -35.39 9.63
C TRP A 344 11.68 -35.66 8.52
N TRP A 345 12.11 -36.04 7.31
CA TRP A 345 11.18 -36.20 6.16
C TRP A 345 11.50 -37.34 5.20
N ASN A 346 12.74 -37.82 5.12
CA ASN A 346 13.21 -38.73 4.07
C ASN A 346 12.89 -40.20 4.37
N SER A 347 11.64 -40.60 4.18
CA SER A 347 11.20 -42.00 4.35
C SER A 347 10.04 -42.37 3.44
N ASP A 348 10.04 -43.63 3.00
CA ASP A 348 8.97 -44.32 2.28
C ASP A 348 7.82 -44.79 3.20
N LYS A 349 8.01 -44.75 4.52
CA LYS A 349 7.07 -45.32 5.50
C LYS A 349 5.78 -44.51 5.59
N VAL A 350 4.67 -45.24 5.69
CA VAL A 350 3.32 -44.68 5.75
C VAL A 350 2.85 -44.63 7.19
N VAL A 351 2.33 -43.47 7.61
CA VAL A 351 1.75 -43.24 8.93
C VAL A 351 0.22 -43.29 8.83
N THR A 352 -0.41 -44.01 9.74
CA THR A 352 -1.87 -44.17 9.83
C THR A 352 -2.34 -44.08 11.29
N PHE A 353 -3.64 -43.90 11.50
CA PHE A 353 -4.25 -43.77 12.84
C PHE A 353 -5.45 -44.72 13.04
N PRO A 354 -5.31 -46.04 12.85
CA PRO A 354 -6.36 -47.00 13.18
C PRO A 354 -6.78 -46.87 14.65
N GLY A 355 -8.07 -46.64 14.91
CA GLY A 355 -8.58 -46.38 16.26
C GLY A 355 -7.98 -45.15 16.95
N GLY A 356 -7.39 -44.20 16.20
CA GLY A 356 -6.65 -43.06 16.73
C GLY A 356 -5.20 -43.37 17.12
N VAL A 357 -4.75 -44.62 17.04
CA VAL A 357 -3.39 -45.02 17.44
C VAL A 357 -2.42 -44.91 16.27
N ARG A 358 -1.39 -44.06 16.41
CA ARG A 358 -0.35 -43.87 15.38
C ARG A 358 0.38 -45.18 15.08
N THR A 359 0.21 -45.66 13.85
CA THR A 359 0.81 -46.88 13.31
C THR A 359 1.72 -46.50 12.13
N ILE A 360 2.91 -47.11 12.04
CA ILE A 360 3.89 -46.88 10.97
C ILE A 360 4.07 -48.19 10.21
N SER A 361 3.93 -48.17 8.88
CA SER A 361 4.03 -49.36 8.02
C SER A 361 4.95 -49.14 6.82
N ALA A 362 5.34 -50.23 6.17
CA ALA A 362 5.88 -50.18 4.81
C ALA A 362 4.83 -49.59 3.83
N PRO A 363 5.28 -48.97 2.72
CA PRO A 363 4.37 -48.55 1.65
C PRO A 363 3.79 -49.77 0.92
N THR A 364 2.54 -49.62 0.44
CA THR A 364 1.84 -50.67 -0.32
C THR A 364 2.01 -50.54 -1.84
N GLY A 365 2.74 -49.53 -2.31
CA GLY A 365 2.85 -49.16 -3.74
C GLY A 365 1.62 -48.44 -4.31
N ALA A 366 0.50 -48.39 -3.59
CA ALA A 366 -0.68 -47.62 -3.99
C ALA A 366 -0.57 -46.13 -3.59
N PRO A 367 -1.25 -45.21 -4.32
CA PRO A 367 -1.36 -43.81 -3.91
C PRO A 367 -1.96 -43.66 -2.51
N LEU A 368 -1.41 -42.75 -1.70
CA LEU A 368 -1.86 -42.55 -0.32
C LEU A 368 -3.22 -41.85 -0.27
N THR A 369 -4.19 -42.45 0.42
CA THR A 369 -5.47 -41.81 0.74
C THR A 369 -5.28 -40.60 1.66
N THR A 370 -6.30 -39.74 1.80
CA THR A 370 -6.28 -38.56 2.69
C THR A 370 -6.01 -38.89 4.17
N SER A 371 -6.12 -40.16 4.58
CA SER A 371 -5.89 -40.63 5.96
C SER A 371 -4.62 -41.48 6.11
N GLN A 372 -3.78 -41.52 5.08
CA GLN A 372 -2.43 -42.08 5.07
C GLN A 372 -1.41 -40.96 4.83
N PHE A 373 -0.45 -40.83 5.74
CA PHE A 373 0.49 -39.71 5.73
C PHE A 373 1.92 -40.19 5.45
N THR A 374 2.70 -39.39 4.72
CA THR A 374 4.16 -39.52 4.70
C THR A 374 4.75 -39.02 6.03
N VAL A 375 6.01 -39.34 6.30
CA VAL A 375 6.74 -38.75 7.45
C VAL A 375 6.79 -37.22 7.35
N MET A 376 6.93 -36.66 6.15
CA MET A 376 6.93 -35.20 5.92
C MET A 376 5.57 -34.57 6.26
N GLU A 377 4.46 -35.16 5.79
CA GLU A 377 3.09 -34.69 6.08
C GLU A 377 2.76 -34.79 7.58
N GLN A 378 3.23 -35.85 8.23
CA GLN A 378 3.01 -36.06 9.67
C GLN A 378 3.85 -35.10 10.55
N ASN A 379 5.04 -34.71 10.10
CA ASN A 379 5.91 -33.75 10.78
C ASN A 379 5.66 -32.29 10.39
N PHE A 380 4.60 -31.99 9.62
CA PHE A 380 4.36 -30.64 9.11
C PHE A 380 4.29 -29.55 10.19
N SER A 381 3.86 -29.88 11.42
CA SER A 381 3.91 -28.98 12.58
C SER A 381 5.32 -28.49 12.91
N LEU A 382 6.34 -29.35 12.81
CA LEU A 382 7.74 -29.02 13.07
C LEU A 382 8.28 -28.06 12.01
N PHE A 383 8.01 -28.35 10.73
CA PHE A 383 8.44 -27.52 9.61
C PHE A 383 7.73 -26.17 9.61
N PHE A 384 6.41 -26.15 9.80
CA PHE A 384 5.61 -24.94 9.86
C PHE A 384 6.05 -24.03 11.01
N GLY A 385 6.13 -24.56 12.24
CA GLY A 385 6.51 -23.76 13.41
C GLY A 385 7.90 -23.13 13.27
N LEU A 386 8.91 -23.92 12.86
CA LEU A 386 10.27 -23.41 12.69
C LEU A 386 10.39 -22.44 11.51
N ALA A 387 9.72 -22.70 10.38
CA ALA A 387 9.76 -21.81 9.22
C ALA A 387 9.08 -20.46 9.51
N ILE A 388 7.88 -20.46 10.12
CA ILE A 388 7.18 -19.23 10.52
C ILE A 388 8.05 -18.42 11.50
N GLN A 389 8.60 -19.06 12.55
CA GLN A 389 9.49 -18.36 13.48
C GLN A 389 10.73 -17.77 12.78
N LEU A 390 11.37 -18.50 11.85
CA LEU A 390 12.55 -17.99 11.16
C LEU A 390 12.22 -16.82 10.23
N TYR A 391 11.03 -16.80 9.61
CA TYR A 391 10.55 -15.59 8.93
C TYR A 391 10.27 -14.45 9.91
N GLU A 392 9.52 -14.67 11.00
CA GLU A 392 9.27 -13.64 12.02
C GLU A 392 10.54 -13.17 12.75
N THR A 393 11.64 -13.93 12.68
CA THR A 393 12.98 -13.53 13.15
C THR A 393 13.59 -12.43 12.27
N THR A 394 13.18 -12.28 11.00
CA THR A 394 13.62 -11.17 10.15
C THR A 394 12.80 -9.90 10.37
N LEU A 395 11.63 -9.97 11.01
CA LEU A 395 10.68 -8.86 11.13
C LEU A 395 11.00 -7.97 12.35
N VAL A 396 12.20 -7.37 12.30
CA VAL A 396 12.79 -6.53 13.36
C VAL A 396 12.80 -5.07 12.92
N SER A 397 12.17 -4.20 13.70
CA SER A 397 12.02 -2.77 13.40
C SER A 397 12.87 -1.90 14.33
N ASP A 398 14.15 -1.79 13.98
CA ASP A 398 15.23 -1.18 14.76
C ASP A 398 15.73 0.18 14.22
N ALA A 399 15.00 0.76 13.25
CA ALA A 399 15.27 2.07 12.64
C ALA A 399 14.08 3.03 12.83
N SER A 400 13.59 3.17 14.06
CA SER A 400 12.66 4.24 14.42
C SER A 400 13.38 5.57 14.70
N LEU A 401 12.67 6.71 14.74
CA LEU A 401 13.25 8.02 15.06
C LEU A 401 13.82 8.02 16.48
N PHE A 402 13.23 7.23 17.37
CA PHE A 402 13.80 6.95 18.68
C PHE A 402 15.14 6.19 18.59
N ASP A 403 15.25 5.15 17.75
CA ASP A 403 16.52 4.42 17.58
C ASP A 403 17.62 5.32 17.04
N GLN A 404 17.35 6.05 15.95
CA GLN A 404 18.28 7.05 15.41
C GLN A 404 18.69 8.07 16.48
N ALA A 405 17.76 8.59 17.27
CA ALA A 405 18.05 9.54 18.34
C ALA A 405 18.86 8.93 19.50
N GLN A 406 18.68 7.63 19.82
CA GLN A 406 19.53 6.94 20.80
C GLN A 406 20.92 6.59 20.25
N LEU A 407 21.07 6.47 18.93
CA LEU A 407 22.37 6.34 18.24
C LEU A 407 23.05 7.70 17.96
N GLY A 408 22.39 8.83 18.24
CA GLY A 408 22.90 10.17 17.97
C GLY A 408 22.83 10.60 16.49
N LEU A 409 22.06 9.88 15.66
CA LEU A 409 21.88 10.13 14.23
C LEU A 409 20.76 11.15 13.93
N ALA A 410 19.80 11.30 14.84
CA ALA A 410 18.69 12.26 14.75
C ALA A 410 18.43 12.95 16.11
N THR A 411 17.53 13.94 16.13
CA THR A 411 17.18 14.70 17.33
C THR A 411 15.66 14.75 17.52
N LEU A 412 15.18 14.39 18.71
CA LEU A 412 13.77 14.52 19.08
C LEU A 412 13.38 16.00 19.25
N THR A 413 12.20 16.38 18.75
CA THR A 413 11.64 17.72 19.02
C THR A 413 11.38 17.94 20.52
N PRO A 414 11.29 19.19 21.01
CA PRO A 414 11.01 19.46 22.41
C PRO A 414 9.74 18.80 22.95
N ALA A 415 8.69 18.66 22.11
CA ALA A 415 7.46 17.97 22.47
C ALA A 415 7.66 16.45 22.63
N GLN A 416 8.37 15.82 21.69
CA GLN A 416 8.72 14.39 21.78
C GLN A 416 9.65 14.10 22.96
N GLN A 417 10.61 14.99 23.24
CA GLN A 417 11.51 14.85 24.40
C GLN A 417 10.77 15.03 25.73
N ASP A 418 9.80 15.95 25.82
CA ASP A 418 8.95 16.10 27.00
C ASP A 418 7.96 14.94 27.17
N GLY A 419 7.48 14.37 26.07
CA GLY A 419 6.73 13.11 26.04
C GLY A 419 7.55 11.96 26.60
N LEU A 420 8.78 11.78 26.11
CA LEU A 420 9.73 10.77 26.60
C LEU A 420 10.06 10.98 28.09
N ASN A 421 10.22 12.22 28.54
CA ASN A 421 10.44 12.54 29.95
C ASN A 421 9.22 12.19 30.82
N THR A 422 8.01 12.47 30.33
CA THR A 422 6.75 12.14 31.03
C THR A 422 6.51 10.63 31.06
N PHE A 423 6.81 9.93 29.97
CA PHE A 423 6.79 8.47 29.88
C PHE A 423 7.80 7.82 30.85
N LYS A 424 9.04 8.33 30.91
CA LYS A 424 10.07 7.91 31.88
C LYS A 424 9.71 8.24 33.33
N GLY A 425 8.90 9.27 33.58
CA GLY A 425 8.38 9.61 34.91
C GLY A 425 7.15 8.79 35.34
N SER A 426 6.52 8.05 34.42
CA SER A 426 5.30 7.28 34.65
C SER A 426 5.62 5.82 35.01
N CYS A 427 4.78 5.17 35.82
CA CYS A 427 4.94 3.76 36.23
C CYS A 427 6.34 3.43 36.84
N ALA A 428 6.86 4.34 37.69
CA ALA A 428 8.23 4.31 38.24
C ALA A 428 9.37 4.28 37.19
N GLY A 429 9.03 4.65 35.95
CA GLY A 429 9.88 4.56 34.77
C GLY A 429 10.03 3.13 34.27
N THR A 430 9.75 2.90 33.00
CA THR A 430 10.44 1.89 32.16
C THR A 430 10.55 0.46 32.71
N GLN A 431 9.62 0.02 33.57
CA GLN A 431 9.60 -1.33 34.16
C GLN A 431 8.51 -2.25 33.59
N CYS A 432 7.47 -1.70 32.95
CA CYS A 432 6.49 -2.47 32.18
C CYS A 432 6.83 -2.45 30.67
N HIS A 433 7.32 -1.31 30.19
CA HIS A 433 7.87 -1.10 28.86
C HIS A 433 9.35 -0.73 28.99
N SER A 434 10.18 -1.76 29.17
CA SER A 434 11.60 -1.66 29.55
C SER A 434 12.55 -1.87 28.37
N GLY A 435 13.77 -1.33 28.49
CA GLY A 435 14.86 -1.56 27.56
C GLY A 435 14.59 -1.12 26.12
N PRO A 436 15.48 -1.48 25.17
CA PRO A 436 15.30 -1.15 23.76
C PRO A 436 14.10 -1.80 23.08
N THR A 437 13.60 -2.91 23.64
CA THR A 437 12.43 -3.64 23.10
C THR A 437 11.09 -3.03 23.49
N PHE A 438 11.06 -2.05 24.41
CA PHE A 438 9.84 -1.44 24.97
C PHE A 438 8.83 -2.45 25.55
N THR A 439 9.30 -3.58 26.06
CA THR A 439 8.48 -4.55 26.79
C THR A 439 9.28 -5.26 27.88
N ALA A 440 8.67 -5.42 29.06
CA ALA A 440 9.20 -6.23 30.15
C ALA A 440 9.20 -7.74 29.83
N ALA A 441 8.35 -8.21 28.91
CA ALA A 441 8.23 -9.62 28.55
C ALA A 441 9.30 -10.13 27.55
N SER A 442 10.38 -9.37 27.35
CA SER A 442 11.45 -9.72 26.41
C SER A 442 12.37 -10.80 26.96
N THR A 443 12.74 -11.77 26.11
CA THR A 443 13.79 -12.78 26.34
C THR A 443 15.04 -12.17 26.95
N ASN A 444 15.43 -10.99 26.47
CA ASN A 444 16.72 -10.38 26.74
C ASN A 444 16.72 -9.55 28.04
N ASN A 445 15.56 -9.37 28.68
CA ASN A 445 15.49 -8.82 30.05
C ASN A 445 15.80 -9.89 31.11
N PHE A 446 15.47 -11.17 30.83
CA PHE A 446 15.64 -12.33 31.73
C PHE A 446 17.10 -12.79 31.92
N GLY A 447 18.07 -11.91 31.65
CA GLY A 447 19.47 -12.04 32.06
C GLY A 447 20.08 -10.72 32.55
N ALA A 448 19.25 -9.66 32.73
CA ALA A 448 19.71 -8.30 32.95
C ALA A 448 18.88 -7.52 34.00
N GLY A 449 17.93 -8.16 34.70
CA GLY A 449 17.30 -7.59 35.90
C GLY A 449 15.82 -7.91 36.14
N SER A 450 15.11 -8.51 35.18
CA SER A 450 13.74 -9.02 35.40
C SER A 450 13.77 -10.53 35.63
N GLU A 451 13.08 -11.01 36.66
CA GLU A 451 12.98 -12.44 36.95
C GLU A 451 11.73 -13.05 36.28
N PRO A 452 11.72 -14.34 35.90
CA PRO A 452 10.53 -14.99 35.34
C PRO A 452 9.31 -14.99 36.27
N ILE A 453 9.55 -14.85 37.58
CA ILE A 453 8.55 -14.62 38.62
C ILE A 453 9.03 -13.41 39.45
N GLU A 454 8.16 -12.42 39.65
CA GLU A 454 8.51 -11.17 40.36
C GLU A 454 7.59 -10.94 41.56
N GLN A 455 8.16 -10.52 42.69
CA GLN A 455 7.37 -10.02 43.82
C GLN A 455 7.14 -8.51 43.64
N ARG A 456 5.88 -8.09 43.50
CA ARG A 456 5.48 -6.69 43.31
C ARG A 456 4.28 -6.36 44.22
N GLN A 457 3.97 -5.08 44.40
CA GLN A 457 2.81 -4.67 45.20
C GLN A 457 1.56 -4.55 44.33
N THR A 458 0.43 -5.04 44.84
CA THR A 458 -0.91 -4.88 44.25
C THR A 458 -1.54 -3.55 44.69
N ALA A 459 -2.52 -3.02 43.96
CA ALA A 459 -3.22 -1.78 44.34
C ALA A 459 -4.01 -1.91 45.66
N ALA A 460 -4.39 -3.13 46.06
CA ALA A 460 -4.90 -3.45 47.40
C ALA A 460 -3.83 -3.38 48.51
N GLY A 461 -2.56 -3.10 48.17
CA GLY A 461 -1.43 -2.92 49.09
C GLY A 461 -0.69 -4.21 49.45
N ALA A 462 -1.12 -5.39 48.98
CA ALA A 462 -0.47 -6.66 49.28
C ALA A 462 0.75 -6.90 48.38
N ASN A 463 1.85 -7.37 48.97
CA ASN A 463 3.00 -7.90 48.22
C ASN A 463 2.64 -9.28 47.68
N ALA A 464 2.69 -9.45 46.36
CA ALA A 464 2.26 -10.67 45.68
C ALA A 464 3.26 -11.11 44.61
N PHE A 465 3.25 -12.40 44.30
CA PHE A 465 4.03 -12.98 43.20
C PHE A 465 3.25 -12.89 41.88
N HIS A 466 3.96 -12.44 40.85
CA HIS A 466 3.45 -12.20 39.51
C HIS A 466 4.34 -12.95 38.50
N ASP A 467 3.83 -13.18 37.29
CA ASP A 467 4.67 -13.57 36.16
C ASP A 467 5.48 -12.35 35.66
N GLY A 468 6.77 -12.55 35.39
CA GLY A 468 7.65 -11.51 34.85
C GLY A 468 7.20 -11.02 33.47
N GLY A 469 7.02 -9.71 33.32
CA GLY A 469 6.50 -9.07 32.11
C GLY A 469 4.99 -9.15 31.88
N PHE A 470 4.23 -9.68 32.85
CA PHE A 470 2.76 -9.73 32.82
C PHE A 470 2.15 -8.80 33.89
N PHE A 471 1.13 -8.03 33.50
CA PHE A 471 0.52 -7.00 34.35
C PHE A 471 -1.00 -6.98 34.18
N ASN A 472 -1.74 -6.90 35.29
CA ASN A 472 -3.14 -6.48 35.28
C ASN A 472 -3.16 -4.96 35.45
N ILE A 473 -3.76 -4.26 34.49
CA ILE A 473 -3.77 -2.79 34.41
C ILE A 473 -5.20 -2.21 34.44
N GLY A 474 -6.23 -3.05 34.59
CA GLY A 474 -7.62 -2.58 34.75
C GLY A 474 -8.34 -2.20 33.45
N VAL A 475 -8.09 -2.87 32.33
CA VAL A 475 -8.83 -2.68 31.05
C VAL A 475 -10.25 -3.28 31.09
N ARG A 476 -10.42 -4.43 31.76
CA ARG A 476 -11.69 -5.10 32.04
C ARG A 476 -11.63 -5.76 33.44
N PRO A 477 -12.76 -6.10 34.07
CA PRO A 477 -12.81 -6.93 35.26
C PRO A 477 -12.04 -8.25 35.12
N THR A 478 -11.28 -8.60 36.16
CA THR A 478 -10.43 -9.80 36.23
C THR A 478 -11.16 -11.12 35.96
N ALA A 479 -12.48 -11.16 36.22
CA ALA A 479 -13.31 -12.35 36.03
C ALA A 479 -13.71 -12.61 34.56
N GLU A 480 -13.63 -11.61 33.69
CA GLU A 480 -14.01 -11.73 32.27
C GLU A 480 -12.88 -12.35 31.43
N ASP A 481 -11.63 -12.04 31.74
CA ASP A 481 -10.50 -12.77 31.17
C ASP A 481 -9.33 -12.86 32.17
N LEU A 482 -9.01 -14.09 32.58
CA LEU A 482 -7.95 -14.38 33.53
C LEU A 482 -6.54 -14.13 32.95
N GLY A 483 -6.38 -13.98 31.64
CA GLY A 483 -5.07 -13.80 31.01
C GLY A 483 -4.11 -14.95 31.34
N VAL A 484 -2.91 -14.63 31.83
CA VAL A 484 -1.89 -15.62 32.24
C VAL A 484 -2.26 -16.40 33.51
N GLY A 485 -3.24 -15.93 34.29
CA GLY A 485 -3.84 -16.67 35.40
C GLY A 485 -4.64 -17.90 34.95
N GLY A 486 -5.07 -17.93 33.69
CA GLY A 486 -5.78 -19.05 33.07
C GLY A 486 -4.98 -20.36 32.99
N SER A 487 -5.62 -21.38 32.42
CA SER A 487 -5.03 -22.70 32.20
C SER A 487 -5.09 -23.11 30.73
N ALA A 488 -4.09 -23.87 30.30
CA ALA A 488 -4.12 -24.60 29.05
C ALA A 488 -5.21 -25.70 29.06
N PRO A 489 -5.57 -26.27 27.89
CA PRO A 489 -6.32 -27.52 27.81
C PRO A 489 -5.73 -28.61 28.73
N ALA A 490 -6.61 -29.45 29.29
CA ALA A 490 -6.33 -30.34 30.42
C ALA A 490 -6.02 -29.64 31.78
N GLY A 491 -6.33 -28.33 31.91
CA GLY A 491 -6.34 -27.62 33.20
C GLY A 491 -4.96 -27.24 33.74
N VAL A 492 -3.91 -27.32 32.91
CA VAL A 492 -2.54 -27.03 33.31
C VAL A 492 -2.32 -25.50 33.39
N PRO A 493 -1.95 -24.92 34.54
CA PRO A 493 -1.81 -23.46 34.66
C PRO A 493 -0.79 -22.85 33.70
N LEU A 494 -1.13 -21.67 33.15
CA LEU A 494 -0.27 -20.89 32.25
C LEU A 494 0.84 -20.16 33.03
N SER A 495 0.45 -19.42 34.07
CA SER A 495 1.33 -18.66 34.97
C SER A 495 2.45 -19.50 35.59
N PHE A 496 3.65 -18.94 35.62
CA PHE A 496 4.80 -19.47 36.34
C PHE A 496 4.62 -19.36 37.86
N ALA A 497 4.17 -18.22 38.39
CA ALA A 497 3.94 -18.04 39.83
C ALA A 497 2.90 -19.04 40.38
N ARG A 498 1.81 -19.26 39.62
CA ARG A 498 0.79 -20.27 39.96
C ARG A 498 1.28 -21.71 39.84
N ARG A 499 2.32 -21.98 39.04
CA ARG A 499 2.94 -23.32 38.96
C ARG A 499 3.85 -23.59 40.15
N ASP A 500 4.71 -22.65 40.52
CA ASP A 500 5.64 -22.82 41.65
C ASP A 500 4.87 -23.01 42.97
N PHE A 501 3.86 -22.17 43.22
CA PHE A 501 2.92 -22.29 44.34
C PHE A 501 2.22 -23.67 44.44
N LEU A 502 2.01 -24.34 43.29
CA LEU A 502 1.41 -25.67 43.21
C LEU A 502 2.44 -26.82 43.18
N GLY A 503 3.74 -26.52 43.32
CA GLY A 503 4.83 -27.50 43.21
C GLY A 503 5.00 -28.08 41.80
N LEU A 504 4.47 -27.42 40.77
CA LEU A 504 4.51 -27.88 39.38
C LEU A 504 5.79 -27.39 38.69
N ALA A 505 6.61 -28.32 38.21
CA ALA A 505 7.88 -28.01 37.55
C ALA A 505 7.73 -26.99 36.40
N ILE A 506 8.70 -26.08 36.29
CA ILE A 506 8.75 -25.04 35.25
C ILE A 506 10.03 -25.23 34.42
N PRO A 507 10.06 -26.22 33.50
CA PRO A 507 11.25 -26.54 32.70
C PRO A 507 11.72 -25.38 31.81
N GLU A 508 10.86 -24.41 31.53
CA GLU A 508 11.20 -23.17 30.81
C GLU A 508 12.17 -22.27 31.59
N ILE A 509 12.05 -22.24 32.93
CA ILE A 509 12.90 -21.41 33.81
C ILE A 509 14.23 -22.11 34.09
N ALA A 510 14.24 -23.45 34.14
CA ALA A 510 15.46 -24.24 34.26
C ALA A 510 16.46 -24.00 33.11
N ALA A 511 16.01 -23.48 31.97
CA ALA A 511 16.84 -23.12 30.82
C ALA A 511 17.55 -21.75 30.92
N ILE A 512 17.16 -20.89 31.87
CA ILE A 512 17.62 -19.48 31.96
C ILE A 512 18.32 -19.10 33.30
N GLN A 513 18.75 -20.11 34.07
CA GLN A 513 19.69 -19.97 35.20
C GLN A 513 19.39 -18.88 36.25
N ASN A 514 18.26 -18.98 36.95
CA ASN A 514 18.18 -18.46 38.33
C ASN A 514 17.30 -19.37 39.22
N PRO A 515 17.70 -19.67 40.46
CA PRO A 515 16.86 -20.42 41.40
C PRO A 515 15.77 -19.50 41.94
N LEU A 516 14.51 -19.82 41.64
CA LEU A 516 13.35 -19.09 42.12
C LEU A 516 13.29 -19.08 43.66
N PRO A 517 12.87 -17.96 44.30
CA PRO A 517 12.42 -18.01 45.69
C PRO A 517 11.16 -18.88 45.76
N PRO A 518 11.14 -19.99 46.52
CA PRO A 518 10.04 -20.94 46.50
C PRO A 518 8.78 -20.32 47.12
N ILE A 519 7.68 -20.29 46.37
CA ILE A 519 6.41 -19.70 46.80
C ILE A 519 5.68 -20.68 47.73
N GLY A 520 5.32 -20.24 48.93
CA GLY A 520 4.62 -21.05 49.93
C GLY A 520 3.10 -20.83 49.96
N PRO A 521 2.33 -21.72 50.63
CA PRO A 521 0.87 -21.58 50.77
C PRO A 521 0.36 -20.36 51.55
N ALA A 522 1.27 -19.52 52.07
CA ALA A 522 0.95 -18.27 52.78
C ALA A 522 1.18 -17.02 51.91
N ASP A 523 1.76 -17.19 50.72
CA ASP A 523 2.07 -16.10 49.80
C ASP A 523 0.87 -15.77 48.89
N VAL A 524 0.78 -14.50 48.49
CA VAL A 524 -0.28 -14.00 47.59
C VAL A 524 0.17 -14.12 46.15
N LEU A 525 -0.72 -14.58 45.26
CA LEU A 525 -0.54 -14.55 43.81
C LEU A 525 -1.38 -13.40 43.21
N ALA A 526 -0.79 -12.67 42.25
CA ALA A 526 -1.45 -11.61 41.49
C ALA A 526 -1.21 -11.83 39.99
N VAL A 527 -1.97 -12.75 39.42
CA VAL A 527 -1.79 -13.25 38.04
C VAL A 527 -3.08 -13.32 37.23
N ASP A 528 -4.24 -13.14 37.86
CA ASP A 528 -5.52 -13.14 37.17
C ASP A 528 -5.80 -11.77 36.55
N GLY A 529 -6.27 -11.74 35.31
CA GLY A 529 -6.42 -10.52 34.52
C GLY A 529 -5.09 -9.89 34.11
N ALA A 530 -3.98 -10.60 34.27
CA ALA A 530 -2.65 -10.13 33.90
C ALA A 530 -2.29 -10.57 32.48
N PHE A 531 -1.87 -9.61 31.66
CA PHE A 531 -1.52 -9.80 30.25
C PHE A 531 -0.08 -9.38 29.98
N LYS A 532 0.49 -9.96 28.93
CA LYS A 532 1.82 -9.64 28.42
C LYS A 532 1.91 -8.15 28.07
N ALA A 533 2.91 -7.45 28.58
CA ALA A 533 3.22 -6.10 28.08
C ALA A 533 3.58 -6.18 26.58
N PRO A 534 2.84 -5.50 25.68
CA PRO A 534 3.23 -5.42 24.28
C PRO A 534 4.50 -4.57 24.12
N SER A 535 5.22 -4.73 23.00
CA SER A 535 6.17 -3.69 22.60
C SER A 535 5.40 -2.45 22.16
N LEU A 536 5.97 -1.27 22.37
CA LEU A 536 5.42 0.00 21.87
C LEU A 536 6.01 0.42 20.51
N ARG A 537 6.82 -0.45 19.88
CA ARG A 537 7.35 -0.21 18.54
C ARG A 537 6.25 -0.33 17.50
N ASN A 538 6.21 0.62 16.57
CA ASN A 538 5.17 0.80 15.56
C ASN A 538 3.75 0.98 16.11
N VAL A 539 3.60 1.36 17.38
CA VAL A 539 2.28 1.47 18.05
C VAL A 539 1.36 2.51 17.40
N GLU A 540 1.87 3.38 16.53
CA GLU A 540 1.06 4.26 15.69
C GLU A 540 0.20 3.51 14.66
N LEU A 541 0.67 2.34 14.20
CA LEU A 541 0.10 1.58 13.07
C LEU A 541 -0.80 0.42 13.52
N THR A 542 -0.91 0.17 14.83
CA THR A 542 -1.47 -1.07 15.39
C THR A 542 -2.70 -0.81 16.28
N GLY A 543 -3.52 0.18 15.93
CA GLY A 543 -4.84 0.38 16.53
C GLY A 543 -5.90 -0.52 15.88
N PRO A 544 -6.99 -0.88 16.60
CA PRO A 544 -7.34 -0.44 17.94
C PRO A 544 -6.57 -1.19 19.05
N TYR A 545 -6.48 -0.57 20.22
CA TYR A 545 -5.50 -0.87 21.28
C TYR A 545 -6.07 -1.67 22.45
N MET A 546 -5.16 -2.21 23.28
CA MET A 546 -5.40 -3.14 24.40
C MET A 546 -5.80 -4.56 23.94
N HIS A 547 -5.73 -5.54 24.86
CA HIS A 547 -6.00 -6.95 24.53
C HIS A 547 -7.44 -7.22 24.04
N ASN A 548 -8.37 -6.31 24.31
CA ASN A 548 -9.75 -6.32 23.83
C ASN A 548 -10.01 -5.35 22.65
N GLY A 549 -9.00 -4.60 22.18
CA GLY A 549 -9.19 -3.61 21.12
C GLY A 549 -10.07 -2.42 21.55
N GLY A 550 -10.22 -2.17 22.85
CA GLY A 550 -11.26 -1.30 23.38
C GLY A 550 -11.07 0.22 23.19
N MET A 551 -9.98 0.65 22.56
CA MET A 551 -9.60 2.06 22.37
C MET A 551 -9.13 2.30 20.94
N LEU A 552 -9.62 3.34 20.28
CA LEU A 552 -9.31 3.64 18.87
C LEU A 552 -8.04 4.47 18.70
N THR A 553 -7.64 5.28 19.69
CA THR A 553 -6.54 6.24 19.56
C THR A 553 -5.49 6.11 20.66
N LEU A 554 -4.24 6.47 20.36
CA LEU A 554 -3.17 6.55 21.37
C LEU A 554 -3.49 7.56 22.48
N ASP A 555 -4.27 8.61 22.19
CA ASP A 555 -4.70 9.57 23.21
C ASP A 555 -5.69 8.94 24.20
N GLN A 556 -6.61 8.06 23.76
CA GLN A 556 -7.46 7.26 24.66
C GLN A 556 -6.63 6.31 25.55
N VAL A 557 -5.55 5.73 25.01
CA VAL A 557 -4.61 4.89 25.78
C VAL A 557 -3.85 5.72 26.84
N VAL A 558 -3.39 6.92 26.48
CA VAL A 558 -2.69 7.82 27.41
C VAL A 558 -3.65 8.39 28.46
N GLU A 559 -4.90 8.63 28.11
CA GLU A 559 -5.99 9.02 29.02
C GLU A 559 -6.34 7.92 30.03
N PHE A 560 -6.45 6.66 29.59
CA PHE A 560 -6.59 5.50 30.47
C PHE A 560 -5.49 5.43 31.54
N TYR A 561 -4.22 5.61 31.14
CA TYR A 561 -3.11 5.67 32.09
C TYR A 561 -3.11 6.96 32.94
N THR A 562 -3.73 8.05 32.48
CA THR A 562 -3.88 9.30 33.24
C THR A 562 -4.71 9.06 34.51
N ARG A 563 -5.87 8.40 34.38
CA ARG A 563 -6.77 8.07 35.51
C ARG A 563 -6.36 6.84 36.34
N GLY A 564 -5.45 6.01 35.83
CA GLY A 564 -4.97 4.80 36.50
C GLY A 564 -5.81 3.55 36.20
N GLY A 565 -6.26 3.41 34.96
CA GLY A 565 -7.11 2.31 34.53
C GLY A 565 -8.60 2.53 34.79
N ASP A 566 -9.43 1.72 34.14
CA ASP A 566 -10.91 1.80 34.20
C ASP A 566 -11.45 0.98 35.37
N PHE A 567 -10.96 -0.25 35.52
CA PHE A 567 -11.39 -1.21 36.55
C PHE A 567 -10.42 -1.29 37.73
N HIS A 568 -9.80 -0.16 38.11
CA HIS A 568 -8.77 -0.09 39.16
C HIS A 568 -9.24 -0.71 40.49
N GLU A 569 -10.36 -0.22 41.02
CA GLU A 569 -10.92 -0.68 42.30
C GLU A 569 -11.44 -2.12 42.24
N ALA A 570 -12.00 -2.55 41.11
CA ALA A 570 -12.51 -3.92 40.91
C ALA A 570 -11.37 -4.96 40.80
N ASN A 571 -10.26 -4.59 40.16
CA ASN A 571 -9.10 -5.47 39.97
C ASN A 571 -8.05 -5.35 41.08
N ALA A 572 -8.25 -4.51 42.11
CA ALA A 572 -7.21 -4.09 43.05
C ALA A 572 -6.38 -5.22 43.70
N ALA A 573 -6.94 -6.42 43.85
CA ALA A 573 -6.24 -7.60 44.38
C ALA A 573 -5.23 -8.27 43.41
N ASN A 574 -5.34 -8.02 42.10
CA ASN A 574 -4.39 -8.48 41.06
C ASN A 574 -3.70 -7.31 40.31
N LEU A 575 -4.29 -6.11 40.34
CA LEU A 575 -3.81 -4.93 39.63
C LEU A 575 -2.50 -4.40 40.21
N ASP A 576 -1.55 -4.06 39.35
CA ASP A 576 -0.21 -3.63 39.76
C ASP A 576 -0.25 -2.21 40.36
N ALA A 577 0.31 -2.02 41.56
CA ALA A 577 0.20 -0.76 42.31
C ALA A 577 0.80 0.47 41.59
N ARG A 578 1.62 0.26 40.55
CA ARG A 578 2.19 1.36 39.74
C ARG A 578 1.17 1.98 38.78
N ILE A 579 0.00 1.36 38.59
CA ILE A 579 -1.12 1.87 37.78
C ILE A 579 -1.99 2.84 38.60
N ALA A 580 -1.36 3.75 39.34
CA ALA A 580 -2.04 4.67 40.27
C ALA A 580 -2.66 5.92 39.61
N GLY A 581 -2.39 6.13 38.31
CA GLY A 581 -2.68 7.36 37.57
C GLY A 581 -1.43 8.25 37.41
N VAL A 582 -1.40 9.07 36.35
CA VAL A 582 -0.25 9.93 36.02
C VAL A 582 -0.63 11.40 36.22
N GLY A 583 -0.35 11.92 37.43
CA GLY A 583 -0.75 13.27 37.83
C GLY A 583 -0.22 14.43 36.97
N ARG A 584 0.80 14.21 36.12
CA ARG A 584 1.26 15.21 35.14
C ARG A 584 0.32 15.34 33.92
N LEU A 585 -0.47 14.31 33.61
CA LEU A 585 -1.37 14.28 32.46
C LEU A 585 -2.78 14.79 32.78
N VAL A 586 -3.21 14.67 34.04
CA VAL A 586 -4.54 15.11 34.52
C VAL A 586 -4.77 16.58 34.20
N GLY A 587 -5.85 16.89 33.49
CA GLY A 587 -6.20 18.24 33.06
C GLY A 587 -5.23 18.86 32.03
N SER A 588 -4.34 18.07 31.43
CA SER A 588 -3.29 18.56 30.53
C SER A 588 -3.27 17.86 29.16
N PRO A 589 -4.14 18.30 28.22
CA PRO A 589 -4.12 17.83 26.83
C PRO A 589 -2.76 18.00 26.14
N THR A 590 -1.99 19.04 26.49
CA THR A 590 -0.63 19.25 25.96
C THR A 590 0.34 18.16 26.42
N ASN A 591 0.33 17.78 27.70
CA ASN A 591 1.21 16.70 28.17
C ASN A 591 0.77 15.33 27.61
N ARG A 592 -0.55 15.10 27.43
CA ARG A 592 -1.07 13.92 26.69
C ARG A 592 -0.54 13.88 25.26
N ALA A 593 -0.70 14.98 24.52
CA ALA A 593 -0.21 15.12 23.14
C ALA A 593 1.31 14.94 23.02
N ASN A 594 2.10 15.44 23.99
CA ASN A 594 3.55 15.21 24.03
C ASN A 594 3.88 13.72 24.17
N VAL A 595 3.19 12.97 25.04
CA VAL A 595 3.37 11.51 25.15
C VAL A 595 2.96 10.79 23.86
N VAL A 596 1.85 11.16 23.23
CA VAL A 596 1.46 10.60 21.92
C VAL A 596 2.49 10.92 20.83
N ALA A 597 3.05 12.13 20.82
CA ALA A 597 4.11 12.52 19.89
C ALA A 597 5.39 11.69 20.09
N PHE A 598 5.75 11.38 21.34
CA PHE A 598 6.81 10.42 21.66
C PHE A 598 6.49 8.99 21.17
N LEU A 599 5.29 8.46 21.44
CA LEU A 599 4.93 7.10 21.01
C LEU A 599 5.02 6.93 19.48
N LYS A 600 4.71 7.98 18.72
CA LYS A 600 4.90 8.03 17.26
C LYS A 600 6.36 7.97 16.81
N THR A 601 7.35 8.34 17.65
CA THR A 601 8.78 8.19 17.31
C THR A 601 9.27 6.74 17.43
N LEU A 602 8.42 5.82 17.89
CA LEU A 602 8.71 4.39 17.97
C LEU A 602 8.29 3.64 16.70
N THR A 603 7.73 4.34 15.70
CA THR A 603 7.48 3.79 14.36
C THR A 603 8.77 3.81 13.54
N ASP A 604 9.07 2.68 12.92
CA ASP A 604 10.12 2.49 11.91
C ASP A 604 9.44 2.57 10.54
N ASP A 605 9.79 3.55 9.70
CA ASP A 605 8.97 3.76 8.50
C ASP A 605 9.18 2.70 7.41
N ARG A 606 10.15 1.77 7.53
CA ARG A 606 10.15 0.54 6.71
C ARG A 606 8.90 -0.30 6.95
N VAL A 607 8.37 -0.28 8.17
CA VAL A 607 7.07 -0.89 8.52
C VAL A 607 5.91 -0.07 7.96
N ARG A 608 6.05 1.25 7.88
CA ARG A 608 5.02 2.16 7.34
C ARG A 608 4.87 2.05 5.81
N PHE A 609 5.95 1.76 5.09
CA PHE A 609 5.96 1.61 3.64
C PHE A 609 6.12 0.16 3.19
N GLU A 610 5.95 -0.82 4.09
CA GLU A 610 6.00 -2.24 3.74
C GLU A 610 7.30 -2.63 2.99
N SER A 611 8.43 -1.96 3.28
CA SER A 611 9.73 -2.19 2.64
C SER A 611 10.56 -3.23 3.39
N ALA A 612 11.62 -3.76 2.77
CA ALA A 612 12.35 -4.92 3.30
C ALA A 612 12.87 -4.68 4.73
N PRO A 613 12.64 -5.61 5.68
CA PRO A 613 12.18 -6.99 5.52
C PRO A 613 10.65 -7.22 5.62
N PHE A 614 9.85 -6.15 5.63
CA PHE A 614 8.38 -6.19 5.83
C PHE A 614 7.57 -6.34 4.54
N ASP A 615 8.25 -6.37 3.38
CA ASP A 615 7.67 -6.59 2.06
C ASP A 615 6.95 -7.95 1.94
N HIS A 616 5.93 -8.06 1.09
CA HIS A 616 5.05 -9.23 1.06
C HIS A 616 4.32 -9.48 -0.27
N PRO A 617 3.91 -10.74 -0.53
CA PRO A 617 2.92 -11.08 -1.56
C PRO A 617 1.59 -10.34 -1.45
N GLN A 618 0.85 -10.30 -2.55
CA GLN A 618 -0.53 -9.82 -2.63
C GLN A 618 -1.46 -10.62 -1.69
N LEU A 619 -2.51 -10.00 -1.15
CA LEU A 619 -3.64 -10.68 -0.51
C LEU A 619 -4.98 -10.20 -1.06
N PHE A 620 -6.03 -11.02 -0.90
CA PHE A 620 -7.42 -10.57 -0.98
C PHE A 620 -8.08 -10.88 0.36
N ILE A 621 -8.17 -9.88 1.25
CA ILE A 621 -8.64 -10.05 2.62
C ILE A 621 -10.15 -9.82 2.73
N PRO A 622 -10.88 -10.57 3.58
CA PRO A 622 -12.28 -10.27 3.87
C PRO A 622 -12.42 -8.93 4.62
N ASN A 623 -13.37 -8.10 4.22
CA ASN A 623 -13.75 -6.85 4.89
C ASN A 623 -15.26 -6.87 5.22
N GLY A 624 -15.69 -7.91 5.93
CA GLY A 624 -17.09 -8.23 6.17
C GLY A 624 -17.80 -8.72 4.91
N HIS A 625 -19.09 -8.46 4.85
CA HIS A 625 -20.01 -8.99 3.84
C HIS A 625 -20.83 -7.85 3.20
N PRO A 626 -21.24 -7.94 1.92
CA PRO A 626 -22.16 -6.99 1.30
C PRO A 626 -23.48 -6.93 2.07
N GLY A 627 -24.00 -5.71 2.23
CA GLY A 627 -25.07 -5.40 3.20
C GLY A 627 -24.51 -4.84 4.51
N ASP A 628 -25.20 -5.07 5.61
CA ASP A 628 -24.95 -4.45 6.92
C ASP A 628 -25.21 -5.46 8.07
N ALA A 629 -25.54 -4.95 9.27
CA ALA A 629 -25.84 -5.76 10.45
C ALA A 629 -27.33 -6.19 10.57
N VAL A 630 -28.15 -5.89 9.57
CA VAL A 630 -29.56 -6.28 9.45
C VAL A 630 -29.74 -7.30 8.33
N ALA A 631 -29.05 -7.12 7.20
CA ALA A 631 -29.10 -8.01 6.05
C ALA A 631 -27.72 -8.27 5.43
N VAL A 632 -27.47 -9.52 5.04
CA VAL A 632 -26.29 -9.97 4.28
C VAL A 632 -26.70 -10.82 3.09
N ILE A 633 -25.90 -10.85 2.03
CA ILE A 633 -26.13 -11.74 0.88
C ILE A 633 -25.69 -13.16 1.26
N ASN A 634 -26.62 -14.12 1.22
CA ASN A 634 -26.33 -15.55 1.40
C ASN A 634 -25.73 -16.12 0.10
N ASP A 635 -24.64 -16.88 0.21
CA ASP A 635 -23.93 -17.50 -0.90
C ASP A 635 -24.61 -18.77 -1.47
N GLY A 636 -25.79 -19.11 -0.95
CA GLY A 636 -26.55 -20.31 -1.30
C GLY A 636 -26.21 -21.54 -0.43
N THR A 637 -25.19 -21.45 0.42
CA THR A 637 -24.75 -22.53 1.32
C THR A 637 -25.08 -22.27 2.80
N GLY A 638 -25.67 -21.12 3.11
CA GLY A 638 -25.92 -20.67 4.49
C GLY A 638 -24.80 -19.81 5.08
N LYS A 639 -23.81 -19.42 4.27
CA LYS A 639 -22.77 -18.44 4.62
C LYS A 639 -23.06 -17.12 3.94
N ALA A 640 -22.56 -16.03 4.52
CA ALA A 640 -22.59 -14.73 3.88
C ALA A 640 -21.47 -14.63 2.84
N THR A 641 -21.75 -14.05 1.67
CA THR A 641 -20.77 -13.74 0.64
C THR A 641 -19.73 -12.75 1.18
N ASP A 642 -18.45 -12.99 0.95
CA ASP A 642 -17.39 -12.07 1.40
C ASP A 642 -17.32 -10.82 0.52
N ALA A 643 -17.13 -9.65 1.15
CA ALA A 643 -16.60 -8.47 0.47
C ALA A 643 -15.08 -8.50 0.60
N LEU A 644 -14.36 -8.79 -0.49
CA LEU A 644 -12.89 -8.83 -0.48
C LEU A 644 -12.29 -7.46 -0.79
N VAL A 645 -11.21 -7.12 -0.10
CA VAL A 645 -10.32 -5.98 -0.39
C VAL A 645 -8.97 -6.54 -0.85
N GLU A 646 -8.40 -5.98 -1.91
CA GLU A 646 -7.05 -6.30 -2.34
C GLU A 646 -6.04 -5.54 -1.47
N VAL A 647 -5.07 -6.27 -0.92
CA VAL A 647 -3.81 -5.71 -0.43
C VAL A 647 -2.79 -5.97 -1.54
N PRO A 648 -2.18 -4.94 -2.14
CA PRO A 648 -1.13 -5.11 -3.16
C PRO A 648 0.03 -5.99 -2.66
N ALA A 649 0.86 -6.48 -3.57
CA ALA A 649 2.17 -6.97 -3.18
C ALA A 649 3.12 -5.78 -3.00
N SER A 650 4.00 -5.86 -2.02
CA SER A 650 5.12 -4.95 -1.84
C SER A 650 6.43 -5.64 -2.24
N GLY A 651 7.30 -4.93 -2.97
CA GLY A 651 8.66 -5.36 -3.27
C GLY A 651 9.65 -4.89 -2.20
N ALA A 652 10.94 -5.22 -2.32
CA ALA A 652 11.93 -4.87 -1.29
C ALA A 652 12.07 -3.36 -1.00
N ALA A 653 11.75 -2.48 -1.97
CA ALA A 653 11.73 -1.02 -1.82
C ALA A 653 10.42 -0.46 -1.20
N GLY A 654 9.45 -1.32 -0.89
CA GLY A 654 8.19 -0.91 -0.29
C GLY A 654 7.13 -0.38 -1.26
N SER A 655 6.07 0.16 -0.67
CA SER A 655 4.98 0.88 -1.30
C SER A 655 4.72 2.21 -0.60
N CYS A 656 4.66 3.31 -1.36
CA CYS A 656 4.13 4.58 -0.88
C CYS A 656 2.59 4.66 -0.92
N VAL A 657 1.91 3.61 -1.40
CA VAL A 657 0.45 3.51 -1.48
C VAL A 657 -0.01 2.46 -0.48
N GLY A 658 -0.81 2.89 0.49
CA GLY A 658 -1.34 2.01 1.52
C GLY A 658 -2.44 1.08 1.02
N VAL A 659 -2.81 0.13 1.88
CA VAL A 659 -3.75 -0.97 1.61
C VAL A 659 -5.20 -0.55 1.28
N ASP A 660 -5.53 0.74 1.33
CA ASP A 660 -6.80 1.33 0.92
C ASP A 660 -6.69 2.21 -0.35
N GLY A 661 -5.50 2.25 -0.97
CA GLY A 661 -5.17 3.11 -2.10
C GLY A 661 -4.74 4.54 -1.72
N THR A 662 -4.67 4.90 -0.44
CA THR A 662 -4.22 6.24 -0.03
C THR A 662 -2.70 6.36 -0.03
N PRO A 663 -2.12 7.47 -0.52
CA PRO A 663 -0.68 7.69 -0.43
C PRO A 663 -0.27 7.98 1.02
N HIS A 664 0.73 7.28 1.53
CA HIS A 664 1.24 7.50 2.89
C HIS A 664 1.96 8.86 2.98
N PHE A 665 1.44 9.75 3.84
CA PHE A 665 1.89 11.14 4.04
C PHE A 665 3.35 11.34 4.53
N ALA A 666 4.18 10.29 4.60
CA ALA A 666 5.48 10.30 5.28
C ALA A 666 6.64 9.65 4.50
N CYS A 667 6.46 9.28 3.22
CA CYS A 667 7.52 8.60 2.45
C CYS A 667 8.88 9.33 2.50
N PRO A 668 10.03 8.62 2.49
CA PRO A 668 11.33 9.26 2.69
C PRO A 668 11.69 10.15 1.48
N VAL A 669 11.81 11.47 1.71
CA VAL A 669 12.05 12.45 0.64
C VAL A 669 13.50 12.93 0.67
N CYS A 670 14.37 12.21 -0.03
CA CYS A 670 15.72 12.71 -0.31
C CYS A 670 15.65 14.11 -0.97
N GLY A 671 16.46 15.06 -0.52
CA GLY A 671 16.53 16.40 -1.12
C GLY A 671 15.69 17.49 -0.46
N ASP A 672 14.99 17.22 0.66
CA ASP A 672 14.39 18.28 1.49
C ASP A 672 15.43 19.10 2.28
N ASN A 673 16.68 18.59 2.33
CA ASN A 673 17.87 19.12 3.02
C ASN A 673 17.84 19.02 4.56
N LYS A 674 17.08 18.07 5.15
CA LYS A 674 16.97 17.90 6.60
C LYS A 674 16.86 16.44 7.02
N VAL A 675 17.90 15.89 7.67
CA VAL A 675 17.74 14.65 8.45
C VAL A 675 16.70 14.89 9.55
N ASN A 676 15.47 14.38 9.39
CA ASN A 676 14.36 14.64 10.29
C ASN A 676 13.42 13.43 10.56
N GLN A 677 13.54 12.34 9.79
CA GLN A 677 12.68 11.15 9.93
C GLN A 677 13.43 9.85 10.30
N ALA A 678 12.67 8.92 10.89
CA ALA A 678 13.12 7.66 11.47
C ALA A 678 13.89 6.76 10.51
N SER A 679 13.36 6.62 9.30
CA SER A 679 13.90 5.76 8.24
C SER A 679 14.82 6.51 7.29
N GLU A 680 15.20 7.75 7.59
CA GLU A 680 15.92 8.63 6.68
C GLU A 680 17.41 8.26 6.64
N GLN A 681 17.70 7.07 6.12
CA GLN A 681 19.03 6.45 6.13
C GLN A 681 19.99 7.11 5.14
N CYS A 682 19.45 7.77 4.11
CA CYS A 682 20.19 8.68 3.21
C CYS A 682 21.46 8.07 2.59
N ASP A 683 21.42 6.77 2.36
CA ASP A 683 22.43 5.89 1.76
C ASP A 683 22.24 5.70 0.24
N GLY A 684 21.09 6.13 -0.28
CA GLY A 684 20.74 6.08 -1.70
C GLY A 684 19.93 4.86 -2.13
N THR A 685 19.54 3.94 -1.23
CA THR A 685 18.72 2.78 -1.63
C THR A 685 17.25 3.12 -1.78
N ASP A 686 16.67 3.91 -0.88
CA ASP A 686 15.31 4.48 -1.00
C ASP A 686 15.39 5.98 -1.27
N SER A 687 15.12 6.40 -2.52
CA SER A 687 15.18 7.80 -2.93
C SER A 687 14.49 8.04 -4.28
N VAL A 688 13.29 8.63 -4.27
CA VAL A 688 12.55 9.00 -5.50
C VAL A 688 13.18 10.22 -6.22
N LEU A 689 13.99 11.01 -5.52
CA LEU A 689 14.57 12.27 -6.04
C LEU A 689 16.05 12.16 -6.44
N CYS A 690 16.83 11.29 -5.81
CA CYS A 690 18.25 11.04 -6.11
C CYS A 690 18.62 9.55 -5.87
N PRO A 691 18.18 8.60 -6.72
CA PRO A 691 18.46 7.17 -6.55
C PRO A 691 19.96 6.86 -6.62
N GLY A 692 20.47 6.00 -5.74
CA GLY A 692 21.88 5.60 -5.68
C GLY A 692 22.87 6.73 -5.31
N ALA A 693 22.38 7.95 -5.09
CA ALA A 693 23.17 9.16 -4.96
C ALA A 693 22.59 10.09 -3.88
N CYS A 694 22.46 9.59 -2.65
CA CYS A 694 22.23 10.42 -1.47
C CYS A 694 23.54 10.58 -0.67
N ARG A 695 23.71 11.69 0.05
CA ARG A 695 24.78 11.83 1.06
C ARG A 695 24.19 11.65 2.46
N ALA A 696 25.04 11.25 3.40
CA ALA A 696 24.72 11.02 4.83
C ALA A 696 24.29 12.29 5.63
N ASN A 697 23.86 13.35 4.96
CA ASN A 697 23.25 14.55 5.52
C ASN A 697 21.91 14.89 4.84
N CYS A 698 21.35 13.95 4.08
CA CYS A 698 20.10 14.05 3.31
C CYS A 698 20.01 15.19 2.27
N THR A 699 21.15 15.84 1.99
CA THR A 699 21.37 16.46 0.69
C THR A 699 21.74 15.37 -0.32
N CYS A 700 21.27 15.46 -1.55
CA CYS A 700 21.96 14.78 -2.64
C CYS A 700 23.39 15.37 -2.73
N PRO A 701 24.38 14.64 -3.29
CA PRO A 701 25.51 15.32 -3.89
C PRO A 701 24.99 16.42 -4.84
N PRO A 702 25.72 17.53 -5.04
CA PRO A 702 25.71 18.09 -6.38
C PRO A 702 26.17 16.95 -7.29
N ALA A 703 25.24 16.35 -8.01
CA ALA A 703 25.57 15.46 -9.12
C ALA A 703 26.60 16.17 -9.99
N PRO A 704 27.65 15.50 -10.52
CA PRO A 704 28.69 16.18 -11.28
C PRO A 704 28.04 17.02 -12.38
N ARG A 705 28.25 18.34 -12.32
CA ARG A 705 27.34 19.28 -13.00
C ARG A 705 27.85 19.60 -14.39
N CYS A 706 27.34 18.88 -15.36
CA CYS A 706 27.24 19.46 -16.68
C CYS A 706 26.50 20.81 -16.61
N GLY A 707 27.09 21.85 -17.17
CA GLY A 707 26.58 23.22 -17.16
C GLY A 707 27.29 24.21 -16.23
N ASP A 708 28.28 23.82 -15.42
CA ASP A 708 29.03 24.77 -14.57
C ASP A 708 30.32 25.36 -15.20
N ASN A 709 30.79 24.76 -16.30
CA ASN A 709 31.96 25.18 -17.09
C ASN A 709 33.33 25.07 -16.39
N LEU A 710 33.47 24.23 -15.36
CA LEU A 710 34.74 24.06 -14.62
C LEU A 710 35.10 22.59 -14.42
N VAL A 711 36.39 22.26 -14.58
CA VAL A 711 36.98 20.98 -14.13
C VAL A 711 37.96 21.28 -13.00
N ASN A 712 37.57 20.92 -11.78
CA ASN A 712 38.26 21.30 -10.54
C ASN A 712 38.29 20.20 -9.44
N GLN A 713 37.63 19.06 -9.62
CA GLN A 713 37.60 17.95 -8.65
C GLN A 713 38.27 16.69 -9.18
N ALA A 714 38.97 15.95 -8.30
CA ALA A 714 39.78 14.78 -8.66
C ALA A 714 38.99 13.54 -9.13
N SER A 715 37.66 13.61 -9.14
CA SER A 715 36.74 12.58 -9.63
C SER A 715 35.82 13.07 -10.76
N GLU A 716 36.08 14.25 -11.33
CA GLU A 716 35.35 14.73 -12.51
C GLU A 716 35.85 14.02 -13.77
N GLN A 717 34.98 13.19 -14.32
CA GLN A 717 35.07 12.62 -15.65
C GLN A 717 33.76 12.99 -16.34
N CYS A 718 33.78 14.03 -17.20
CA CYS A 718 32.59 14.52 -17.92
C CYS A 718 32.20 13.55 -19.06
N ASP A 719 32.02 12.26 -18.74
CA ASP A 719 31.31 11.30 -19.59
C ASP A 719 29.81 11.29 -19.25
N GLY A 720 29.00 10.74 -20.16
CA GLY A 720 27.53 10.88 -20.13
C GLY A 720 26.81 10.15 -18.98
N THR A 721 27.52 9.62 -17.98
CA THR A 721 26.92 9.00 -16.80
C THR A 721 26.50 9.99 -15.71
N ALA A 722 27.00 11.24 -15.76
CA ALA A 722 26.75 12.27 -14.75
C ALA A 722 26.05 13.51 -15.35
N ASP A 723 24.78 13.36 -15.71
CA ASP A 723 24.05 14.34 -16.54
C ASP A 723 22.74 14.86 -15.91
N ALA A 724 22.77 15.17 -14.60
CA ALA A 724 21.59 15.63 -13.85
C ALA A 724 21.14 17.07 -14.19
N ALA A 725 21.72 17.68 -15.22
CA ALA A 725 21.31 18.98 -15.75
C ALA A 725 20.65 18.85 -17.13
N CYS A 726 21.20 17.99 -18.02
CA CYS A 726 20.84 17.97 -19.44
C CYS A 726 20.84 16.53 -20.04
N PRO A 727 20.08 15.56 -19.47
CA PRO A 727 20.27 14.13 -19.68
C PRO A 727 20.51 13.67 -21.14
N GLY A 728 21.63 12.97 -21.35
CA GLY A 728 22.07 12.46 -22.64
C GLY A 728 22.73 13.51 -23.54
N ARG A 729 22.99 14.72 -23.03
CA ARG A 729 23.49 15.86 -23.80
C ARG A 729 24.71 16.53 -23.16
N CYS A 730 25.23 15.99 -22.05
CA CYS A 730 26.46 16.46 -21.45
C CYS A 730 27.67 16.30 -22.37
N ARG A 731 28.46 17.37 -22.49
CA ARG A 731 29.70 17.42 -23.24
C ARG A 731 30.92 17.25 -22.34
N ALA A 732 32.05 16.85 -22.92
CA ALA A 732 33.30 16.57 -22.20
C ALA A 732 33.97 17.82 -21.55
N ASP A 733 33.48 19.02 -21.85
CA ASP A 733 33.81 20.29 -21.18
C ASP A 733 32.82 20.63 -20.03
N CYS A 734 31.95 19.68 -19.68
CA CYS A 734 30.82 19.82 -18.79
C CYS A 734 29.86 20.97 -19.21
N THR A 735 29.33 20.93 -20.45
CA THR A 735 28.29 21.85 -20.98
C THR A 735 27.08 21.15 -21.64
N CYS A 736 25.99 21.89 -21.92
CA CYS A 736 24.62 21.40 -22.21
C CYS A 736 24.06 21.71 -23.64
N ALA A 737 22.94 21.07 -24.03
CA ALA A 737 22.23 21.33 -25.31
C ALA A 737 20.65 21.22 -25.24
N PRO A 738 19.87 21.91 -26.11
CA PRO A 738 18.40 22.14 -25.99
C PRO A 738 17.48 21.12 -26.73
N ALA A 739 16.14 21.22 -26.58
CA ALA A 739 15.12 20.20 -26.95
C ALA A 739 13.72 20.74 -27.45
N PRO A 740 12.80 19.91 -28.03
CA PRO A 740 11.64 20.30 -28.91
C PRO A 740 10.18 20.10 -28.36
N VAL A 741 9.10 20.40 -29.13
CA VAL A 741 7.65 20.43 -28.71
C VAL A 741 6.56 20.22 -29.82
N CYS A 742 5.50 19.39 -29.59
CA CYS A 742 4.22 19.37 -30.38
C CYS A 742 3.36 20.64 -30.13
N GLY A 743 3.00 21.43 -31.15
CA GLY A 743 1.92 22.41 -31.00
C GLY A 743 1.91 23.73 -31.79
N ASP A 744 2.94 24.02 -32.58
CA ASP A 744 3.25 25.38 -33.10
C ASP A 744 2.89 25.63 -34.59
N ASN A 745 2.64 24.55 -35.33
CA ASN A 745 2.42 24.47 -36.78
C ASN A 745 3.69 24.30 -37.64
N THR A 746 4.83 23.91 -37.05
CA THR A 746 6.13 23.79 -37.76
C THR A 746 7.09 22.78 -37.08
N ILE A 747 7.48 21.65 -37.70
CA ILE A 747 8.46 20.74 -37.06
C ILE A 747 9.91 21.15 -37.37
N ASN A 748 10.70 21.28 -36.32
CA ASN A 748 11.79 22.23 -36.33
C ASN A 748 12.96 21.89 -35.37
N GLN A 749 13.15 20.62 -35.00
CA GLN A 749 14.46 20.12 -34.50
C GLN A 749 14.78 18.71 -35.04
N PRO A 750 16.06 18.32 -35.19
CA PRO A 750 16.45 16.96 -35.62
C PRO A 750 16.07 15.81 -34.65
N SER A 751 15.40 16.10 -33.54
CA SER A 751 14.93 15.12 -32.54
C SER A 751 13.47 15.35 -32.13
N GLU A 752 12.69 15.96 -33.00
CA GLU A 752 11.26 16.25 -32.84
C GLU A 752 10.52 15.35 -33.82
N GLN A 753 9.42 14.69 -33.42
CA GLN A 753 8.86 13.60 -34.24
C GLN A 753 7.34 13.70 -34.50
N CYS A 754 6.56 14.45 -33.71
CA CYS A 754 5.08 14.60 -33.75
C CYS A 754 4.31 13.25 -33.89
N ASP A 755 4.90 12.14 -33.45
CA ASP A 755 4.37 10.77 -33.59
C ASP A 755 3.23 10.41 -32.60
N GLY A 756 2.63 11.43 -31.99
CA GLY A 756 1.60 11.32 -30.96
C GLY A 756 2.12 11.11 -29.54
N THR A 757 3.43 10.93 -29.32
CA THR A 757 4.00 10.75 -27.97
C THR A 757 4.34 12.08 -27.27
N ASP A 758 5.10 12.95 -27.94
CA ASP A 758 5.25 14.34 -27.52
C ASP A 758 3.94 15.08 -27.78
N SER A 759 3.24 15.55 -26.73
CA SER A 759 2.18 16.56 -26.91
C SER A 759 1.76 17.32 -25.65
N ALA A 760 1.86 18.65 -25.71
CA ALA A 760 1.32 19.55 -24.70
C ALA A 760 -0.08 20.12 -25.05
N LEU A 761 -0.49 20.05 -26.32
CA LEU A 761 -1.71 20.69 -26.83
C LEU A 761 -2.79 19.70 -27.30
N CYS A 762 -2.41 18.47 -27.64
CA CYS A 762 -3.30 17.41 -28.12
C CYS A 762 -2.77 16.00 -27.75
N PRO A 763 -2.96 15.49 -26.51
CA PRO A 763 -2.46 14.16 -26.12
C PRO A 763 -3.19 13.02 -26.84
N GLY A 764 -2.47 12.15 -27.57
CA GLY A 764 -3.06 11.04 -28.36
C GLY A 764 -4.01 11.46 -29.51
N ALA A 765 -4.24 12.77 -29.63
CA ALA A 765 -5.01 13.44 -30.66
C ALA A 765 -4.17 14.55 -31.31
N CYS A 766 -2.86 14.65 -31.04
CA CYS A 766 -1.91 15.37 -31.90
C CYS A 766 -2.07 14.54 -33.17
N ARG A 767 -2.90 15.05 -34.09
CA ARG A 767 -3.07 14.48 -35.42
C ARG A 767 -1.67 14.30 -36.01
N VAL A 768 -1.62 13.67 -37.15
CA VAL A 768 -0.49 13.96 -38.04
C VAL A 768 -0.52 15.45 -38.52
N ASP A 769 -1.46 16.28 -38.06
CA ASP A 769 -1.35 17.74 -38.05
C ASP A 769 -1.59 18.32 -36.67
N CYS A 770 -1.16 17.58 -35.65
CA CYS A 770 -1.00 17.87 -34.24
C CYS A 770 -2.10 18.74 -33.53
N THR A 771 -3.33 18.83 -34.09
CA THR A 771 -4.50 19.65 -33.69
C THR A 771 -5.74 18.84 -33.22
N CYS A 772 -6.79 19.51 -32.68
CA CYS A 772 -7.96 18.89 -32.00
C CYS A 772 -9.36 19.49 -32.35
N PRO A 773 -10.49 18.70 -32.35
CA PRO A 773 -11.90 19.19 -32.55
C PRO A 773 -13.06 18.67 -31.58
N ALA A 774 -14.19 19.41 -31.32
CA ALA A 774 -15.35 19.04 -30.41
C ALA A 774 -16.75 19.82 -30.52
N ALA A 775 -17.84 19.52 -29.71
CA ALA A 775 -19.31 19.97 -29.86
C ALA A 775 -20.34 19.90 -28.58
N PRO A 776 -21.75 19.96 -28.62
CA PRO A 776 -22.83 20.02 -27.49
C PRO A 776 -24.28 19.24 -27.57
N PRO A 777 -25.37 19.33 -26.66
CA PRO A 777 -26.43 18.24 -26.25
C PRO A 777 -28.13 18.30 -26.08
N PRO A 778 -29.02 17.80 -25.06
CA PRO A 778 -30.37 16.27 -25.25
C PRO A 778 -31.83 16.19 -25.87
N PRO A 779 -32.94 15.63 -25.26
CA PRO A 779 -33.56 14.33 -25.55
C PRO A 779 -34.98 14.30 -26.18
N PRO A 780 -35.67 13.13 -26.16
CA PRO A 780 -36.85 13.01 -25.29
C PRO A 780 -37.07 11.58 -24.76
N ALA A 781 -37.84 11.40 -23.69
CA ALA A 781 -38.51 10.12 -23.46
C ALA A 781 -39.77 10.03 -24.36
N PRO A 782 -40.15 8.88 -24.95
CA PRO A 782 -39.55 7.55 -24.84
C PRO A 782 -38.57 7.22 -25.97
N GLY A 783 -37.68 6.24 -25.72
CA GLY A 783 -36.36 6.25 -26.35
C GLY A 783 -35.58 7.44 -25.80
N THR A 784 -35.52 7.51 -24.45
CA THR A 784 -34.92 8.58 -23.66
C THR A 784 -33.48 8.79 -24.10
N VAL A 785 -33.17 9.97 -24.64
CA VAL A 785 -31.77 10.30 -24.91
C VAL A 785 -31.08 10.46 -23.57
N VAL A 786 -30.20 9.51 -23.28
CA VAL A 786 -29.36 9.51 -22.08
C VAL A 786 -28.20 10.42 -22.34
N ALA A 787 -27.92 11.27 -21.36
CA ALA A 787 -26.84 12.21 -21.45
C ALA A 787 -26.41 12.70 -20.07
N THR A 788 -25.12 12.95 -19.97
CA THR A 788 -24.37 12.91 -18.72
C THR A 788 -23.22 13.90 -18.80
N VAL A 789 -22.91 14.55 -17.67
CA VAL A 789 -21.65 15.27 -17.49
C VAL A 789 -20.60 14.22 -17.14
N GLU A 790 -19.69 13.96 -18.08
CA GLU A 790 -18.67 12.92 -17.98
C GLU A 790 -17.39 13.42 -17.33
N ALA A 791 -17.18 14.74 -17.28
CA ALA A 791 -16.15 15.39 -16.47
C ALA A 791 -16.48 16.87 -16.24
N ASP A 792 -16.12 17.41 -15.07
CA ASP A 792 -16.04 18.84 -14.80
C ASP A 792 -14.90 19.19 -13.84
N ALA A 793 -14.02 20.08 -14.28
CA ALA A 793 -12.84 20.47 -13.51
C ALA A 793 -12.54 21.97 -13.66
N MET A 794 -12.06 22.58 -12.59
CA MET A 794 -11.59 23.97 -12.62
C MET A 794 -10.07 24.06 -12.76
N VAL A 795 -9.60 25.21 -13.22
CA VAL A 795 -8.19 25.54 -13.34
C VAL A 795 -7.92 26.95 -12.81
N ASN A 796 -6.71 27.21 -12.31
CA ASN A 796 -6.34 28.47 -11.67
C ASN A 796 -4.95 28.92 -12.13
N ALA A 797 -4.87 30.07 -12.80
CA ALA A 797 -3.65 30.61 -13.39
C ALA A 797 -2.57 30.98 -12.35
N ALA A 798 -2.94 31.23 -11.08
CA ALA A 798 -1.95 31.43 -10.00
C ALA A 798 -1.31 30.12 -9.51
N THR A 799 -1.89 28.96 -9.81
CA THR A 799 -1.33 27.64 -9.52
C THR A 799 -1.38 26.78 -10.78
N PRO A 800 -0.71 27.16 -11.87
CA PRO A 800 -1.11 26.75 -13.21
C PRO A 800 -0.78 25.28 -13.55
N VAL A 801 0.04 24.63 -12.74
CA VAL A 801 0.37 23.19 -12.82
C VAL A 801 -0.44 22.32 -11.86
N LYS A 802 -1.42 22.88 -11.15
CA LYS A 802 -2.25 22.14 -10.18
C LYS A 802 -3.56 21.67 -10.82
N ASN A 803 -3.88 20.39 -10.64
CA ASN A 803 -5.20 19.82 -10.95
C ASN A 803 -6.21 20.08 -9.81
N PHE A 804 -7.49 20.20 -10.19
CA PHE A 804 -8.61 20.38 -9.26
C PHE A 804 -9.83 19.49 -9.61
N GLY A 805 -9.71 18.49 -10.48
CA GLY A 805 -10.82 17.64 -10.96
C GLY A 805 -11.39 16.66 -9.93
N ALA A 806 -10.85 16.63 -8.71
CA ALA A 806 -11.42 15.94 -7.56
C ALA A 806 -12.04 16.90 -6.52
N THR A 807 -12.20 18.19 -6.84
CA THR A 807 -12.69 19.20 -5.89
C THR A 807 -14.17 19.50 -6.07
N ALA A 808 -14.94 19.41 -4.98
CA ALA A 808 -16.40 19.58 -4.94
C ALA A 808 -16.95 20.98 -5.30
N LYS A 809 -16.13 21.86 -5.90
CA LYS A 809 -16.50 23.22 -6.30
C LYS A 809 -15.65 23.72 -7.47
N LEU A 810 -16.26 24.50 -8.35
CA LEU A 810 -15.62 25.13 -9.50
C LEU A 810 -15.58 26.64 -9.27
N GLU A 811 -14.39 27.23 -9.18
CA GLU A 811 -14.22 28.69 -9.07
C GLU A 811 -13.96 29.31 -10.45
N VAL A 812 -14.63 30.41 -10.77
CA VAL A 812 -14.46 31.16 -12.03
C VAL A 812 -14.26 32.64 -11.72
N ASP A 813 -13.17 33.22 -12.23
CA ASP A 813 -12.56 34.44 -11.68
C ASP A 813 -11.63 35.08 -12.73
N ALA A 814 -11.44 36.41 -12.69
CA ALA A 814 -10.50 37.12 -13.55
C ALA A 814 -9.16 37.46 -12.86
N SER A 815 -9.05 37.40 -11.52
CA SER A 815 -7.82 37.81 -10.83
C SER A 815 -7.57 37.09 -9.49
N PRO A 816 -6.74 36.03 -9.48
CA PRO A 816 -6.12 35.40 -10.64
C PRO A 816 -7.15 34.71 -11.53
N VAL A 817 -6.87 34.63 -12.84
CA VAL A 817 -7.78 34.00 -13.82
C VAL A 817 -8.05 32.53 -13.43
N LYS A 818 -9.32 32.16 -13.36
CA LYS A 818 -9.81 30.79 -13.13
C LYS A 818 -10.94 30.48 -14.09
N HIS A 819 -10.90 29.28 -14.67
CA HIS A 819 -11.93 28.78 -15.58
C HIS A 819 -12.49 27.45 -15.07
N ALA A 820 -13.71 27.12 -15.47
CA ALA A 820 -14.31 25.80 -15.27
C ALA A 820 -14.61 25.15 -16.62
N LEU A 821 -14.25 23.87 -16.78
CA LEU A 821 -14.42 23.13 -18.04
C LEU A 821 -15.34 21.94 -17.81
N PHE A 822 -16.14 21.60 -18.82
CA PHE A 822 -17.18 20.56 -18.76
C PHE A 822 -17.12 19.66 -20.00
N ARG A 823 -17.16 18.34 -19.83
CA ARG A 823 -17.37 17.36 -20.91
C ARG A 823 -18.67 16.60 -20.68
N VAL A 824 -19.40 16.37 -21.76
CA VAL A 824 -20.71 15.72 -21.74
C VAL A 824 -20.88 14.71 -22.89
N ARG A 825 -21.76 13.73 -22.72
CA ARG A 825 -22.15 12.75 -23.77
C ARG A 825 -23.65 12.77 -24.03
N VAL A 826 -24.03 12.38 -25.25
CA VAL A 826 -25.41 12.30 -25.76
C VAL A 826 -25.61 10.99 -26.51
N SER A 827 -26.70 10.29 -26.20
CA SER A 827 -27.01 8.99 -26.80
C SER A 827 -28.51 8.69 -26.83
N GLY A 828 -29.07 8.40 -28.01
CA GLY A 828 -30.49 8.06 -28.21
C GLY A 828 -31.29 9.06 -29.08
N VAL A 829 -30.68 10.14 -29.56
CA VAL A 829 -31.30 11.07 -30.52
C VAL A 829 -31.64 10.32 -31.80
N GLY A 830 -30.68 9.57 -32.34
CA GLY A 830 -30.83 8.87 -33.62
C GLY A 830 -31.25 9.82 -34.76
N ALA A 831 -32.15 9.37 -35.64
CA ALA A 831 -32.68 10.19 -36.74
C ALA A 831 -33.81 11.15 -36.32
N ARG A 832 -33.67 11.81 -35.17
CA ARG A 832 -34.58 12.86 -34.66
C ARG A 832 -33.83 14.21 -34.66
N GLN A 833 -34.52 15.32 -34.91
CA GLN A 833 -33.90 16.65 -34.99
C GLN A 833 -33.91 17.36 -33.63
N VAL A 834 -32.75 17.80 -33.14
CA VAL A 834 -32.60 18.55 -31.87
C VAL A 834 -33.26 19.93 -31.99
N THR A 835 -33.92 20.39 -30.93
CA THR A 835 -34.75 21.61 -30.87
C THR A 835 -34.39 22.58 -29.74
N SER A 836 -33.65 22.17 -28.70
CA SER A 836 -33.25 23.05 -27.58
C SER A 836 -32.17 22.40 -26.71
N ALA A 837 -31.33 23.17 -26.01
CA ALA A 837 -30.48 22.67 -24.93
C ALA A 837 -29.99 23.76 -23.97
N THR A 838 -29.56 23.36 -22.78
CA THR A 838 -29.21 24.20 -21.64
C THR A 838 -28.29 23.46 -20.66
N LEU A 839 -27.07 23.96 -20.42
CA LEU A 839 -26.22 23.50 -19.32
C LEU A 839 -26.64 24.21 -18.02
N ARG A 840 -26.94 23.44 -16.96
CA ARG A 840 -27.46 23.92 -15.68
C ARG A 840 -26.43 23.76 -14.57
N LEU A 841 -26.11 24.84 -13.87
CA LEU A 841 -25.17 24.89 -12.75
C LEU A 841 -25.86 25.49 -11.50
N GLN A 842 -25.32 25.23 -10.31
CA GLN A 842 -25.78 25.88 -9.06
C GLN A 842 -24.63 26.54 -8.31
N VAL A 843 -24.80 27.82 -7.95
CA VAL A 843 -23.87 28.57 -7.10
C VAL A 843 -23.81 27.92 -5.73
N SER A 844 -22.61 27.73 -5.20
CA SER A 844 -22.42 27.02 -3.94
C SER A 844 -23.02 27.76 -2.75
N ASN A 845 -23.43 27.01 -1.71
CA ASN A 845 -23.93 27.58 -0.45
C ASN A 845 -22.81 27.99 0.52
N LEU A 846 -21.54 27.80 0.13
CA LEU A 846 -20.38 28.26 0.91
C LEU A 846 -20.30 29.80 0.88
N LEU A 847 -20.01 30.42 2.04
CA LEU A 847 -19.90 31.87 2.17
C LEU A 847 -18.99 32.50 1.09
N ASN A 848 -19.41 33.67 0.59
CA ASN A 848 -18.72 34.45 -0.45
C ASN A 848 -18.61 33.75 -1.82
N SER A 849 -19.59 32.91 -2.19
CA SER A 849 -19.63 32.24 -3.51
C SER A 849 -20.52 32.94 -4.55
N GLN A 850 -21.34 33.91 -4.10
CA GLN A 850 -22.07 34.85 -4.95
C GLN A 850 -21.13 35.84 -5.67
N SER A 851 -21.55 36.41 -6.80
CA SER A 851 -20.72 37.30 -7.63
C SER A 851 -21.55 38.30 -8.44
N VAL A 852 -20.97 39.45 -8.79
CA VAL A 852 -21.55 40.39 -9.78
C VAL A 852 -21.51 39.90 -11.24
N ALA A 853 -20.81 38.80 -11.55
CA ALA A 853 -20.79 38.20 -12.90
C ALA A 853 -20.62 36.67 -12.87
N GLY A 854 -21.68 35.94 -13.23
CA GLY A 854 -21.74 34.48 -13.23
C GLY A 854 -20.97 33.76 -14.34
N GLY A 855 -20.42 34.49 -15.32
CA GLY A 855 -19.46 33.99 -16.32
C GLY A 855 -19.98 33.94 -17.77
N ARG A 856 -19.10 33.57 -18.70
CA ARG A 856 -19.39 33.35 -20.13
C ARG A 856 -19.04 31.94 -20.54
N LEU A 857 -19.99 31.24 -21.17
CA LEU A 857 -19.82 29.85 -21.60
C LEU A 857 -19.52 29.80 -23.10
N HIS A 858 -18.43 29.13 -23.47
CA HIS A 858 -18.01 28.87 -24.84
C HIS A 858 -18.18 27.39 -25.20
N ALA A 859 -18.46 27.10 -26.46
CA ALA A 859 -18.02 25.83 -27.05
C ALA A 859 -16.50 25.84 -27.12
N ILE A 860 -15.85 24.70 -26.88
CA ILE A 860 -14.41 24.55 -27.10
C ILE A 860 -14.17 23.37 -28.03
N THR A 861 -13.10 23.41 -28.82
CA THR A 861 -12.76 22.31 -29.73
C THR A 861 -11.88 21.23 -29.08
N GLY A 862 -11.41 21.42 -27.84
CA GLY A 862 -10.68 20.40 -27.08
C GLY A 862 -11.59 19.51 -26.22
N CYS A 863 -11.79 18.24 -26.60
CA CYS A 863 -12.53 17.24 -25.79
C CYS A 863 -11.69 16.10 -25.20
N ALA A 864 -10.43 15.93 -25.60
CA ALA A 864 -9.57 14.79 -25.24
C ALA A 864 -8.92 14.89 -23.84
N TRP A 865 -9.22 15.93 -23.05
CA TRP A 865 -8.61 16.17 -21.75
C TRP A 865 -9.08 15.15 -20.69
N ASP A 866 -8.21 14.80 -19.74
CA ASP A 866 -8.58 13.99 -18.58
C ASP A 866 -8.83 14.89 -17.36
N GLU A 867 -9.94 14.66 -16.68
CA GLU A 867 -10.38 15.36 -15.48
C GLU A 867 -9.35 15.30 -14.35
N HIS A 868 -8.65 14.17 -14.23
CA HIS A 868 -7.64 13.91 -13.20
C HIS A 868 -6.26 14.49 -13.53
N THR A 869 -6.02 14.98 -14.76
CA THR A 869 -4.74 15.59 -15.19
C THR A 869 -4.87 17.03 -15.72
N LEU A 870 -6.09 17.57 -15.84
CA LEU A 870 -6.35 18.95 -16.26
C LEU A 870 -5.71 19.97 -15.30
N THR A 871 -4.98 20.95 -15.83
CA THR A 871 -4.34 22.06 -15.09
C THR A 871 -4.50 23.36 -15.88
N ALA A 872 -4.15 24.53 -15.35
CA ALA A 872 -4.27 25.78 -16.13
C ALA A 872 -3.28 25.86 -17.31
N LYS A 873 -2.20 25.04 -17.32
CA LYS A 873 -1.33 24.84 -18.48
C LYS A 873 -1.84 23.80 -19.47
N THR A 874 -2.58 22.80 -19.00
CA THR A 874 -3.13 21.69 -19.81
C THR A 874 -4.63 21.84 -20.07
N GLN A 875 -5.18 23.03 -19.87
CA GLN A 875 -6.56 23.34 -20.27
C GLN A 875 -6.62 23.49 -21.80
N PRO A 876 -7.63 22.92 -22.48
CA PRO A 876 -8.02 23.33 -23.81
C PRO A 876 -8.12 24.85 -23.95
N ALA A 877 -7.76 25.37 -25.13
CA ALA A 877 -8.03 26.75 -25.48
C ALA A 877 -9.54 27.04 -25.43
N ILE A 878 -9.90 28.25 -25.00
CA ILE A 878 -11.27 28.75 -25.06
C ILE A 878 -11.45 29.40 -26.44
N ASP A 879 -11.55 28.55 -27.46
CA ASP A 879 -11.34 28.90 -28.87
C ASP A 879 -12.64 29.07 -29.68
N GLY A 880 -13.69 28.33 -29.31
CA GLY A 880 -15.01 28.46 -29.93
C GLY A 880 -15.79 29.70 -29.46
N PRO A 881 -16.90 30.01 -30.16
CA PRO A 881 -17.70 31.21 -29.88
C PRO A 881 -18.38 31.14 -28.49
N VAL A 882 -18.57 32.32 -27.90
CA VAL A 882 -19.46 32.50 -26.73
C VAL A 882 -20.87 32.04 -27.10
N LEU A 883 -21.39 31.04 -26.40
CA LEU A 883 -22.76 30.56 -26.57
C LEU A 883 -23.73 31.34 -25.68
N ALA A 884 -23.34 31.61 -24.43
CA ALA A 884 -24.18 32.25 -23.42
C ALA A 884 -23.36 33.06 -22.40
N THR A 885 -24.01 33.97 -21.67
CA THR A 885 -23.39 34.83 -20.65
C THR A 885 -24.35 35.11 -19.50
N ALA A 886 -23.88 34.98 -18.26
CA ALA A 886 -24.64 35.21 -17.04
C ALA A 886 -24.22 36.51 -16.33
N GLY A 887 -25.20 37.30 -15.88
CA GLY A 887 -25.00 38.50 -15.07
C GLY A 887 -24.73 38.19 -13.60
N ALA A 888 -25.11 39.09 -12.69
CA ALA A 888 -24.94 38.88 -11.25
C ALA A 888 -25.74 37.67 -10.72
N VAL A 889 -25.15 36.92 -9.80
CA VAL A 889 -25.68 35.65 -9.27
C VAL A 889 -25.55 35.56 -7.75
N ALA A 890 -26.60 35.07 -7.09
CA ALA A 890 -26.73 34.98 -5.64
C ALA A 890 -26.31 33.60 -5.08
N LEU A 891 -26.08 33.54 -3.76
CA LEU A 891 -25.74 32.32 -3.04
C LEU A 891 -26.84 31.25 -3.21
N GLY A 892 -26.47 30.03 -3.58
CA GLY A 892 -27.42 28.93 -3.81
C GLY A 892 -28.25 29.01 -5.10
N GLN A 893 -28.08 30.05 -5.92
CA GLN A 893 -28.86 30.26 -7.14
C GLN A 893 -28.54 29.22 -8.23
N VAL A 894 -29.56 28.74 -8.94
CA VAL A 894 -29.42 27.92 -10.15
C VAL A 894 -29.30 28.83 -11.37
N VAL A 895 -28.39 28.51 -12.29
CA VAL A 895 -28.05 29.28 -13.49
C VAL A 895 -28.06 28.35 -14.70
N ASP A 896 -28.73 28.80 -15.76
CA ASP A 896 -28.98 28.04 -16.99
C ASP A 896 -28.30 28.75 -18.18
N PHE A 897 -27.46 28.02 -18.93
CA PHE A 897 -26.75 28.51 -20.11
C PHE A 897 -27.26 27.79 -21.36
N ASP A 898 -27.89 28.51 -22.30
CA ASP A 898 -28.31 27.94 -23.59
C ASP A 898 -27.08 27.51 -24.41
N VAL A 899 -27.15 26.31 -24.99
CA VAL A 899 -26.08 25.71 -25.80
C VAL A 899 -26.59 25.16 -27.14
N THR A 900 -27.87 25.39 -27.47
CA THR A 900 -28.63 24.77 -28.58
C THR A 900 -27.93 24.79 -29.93
N GLY A 901 -27.31 25.93 -30.29
CA GLY A 901 -26.91 26.21 -31.67
C GLY A 901 -25.79 25.36 -32.26
N ALA A 902 -24.95 24.72 -31.44
CA ALA A 902 -23.86 23.87 -31.92
C ALA A 902 -24.22 22.36 -31.94
N ILE A 903 -25.47 22.01 -31.64
CA ILE A 903 -25.92 20.64 -31.34
C ILE A 903 -26.73 20.03 -32.47
N GLN A 904 -26.37 18.82 -32.89
CA GLN A 904 -26.96 18.22 -34.09
C GLN A 904 -27.26 16.72 -33.98
N GLY A 905 -26.92 16.02 -32.88
CA GLY A 905 -27.19 14.59 -32.74
C GLY A 905 -26.64 13.92 -31.47
N ASP A 906 -26.34 12.63 -31.58
CA ASP A 906 -25.62 11.85 -30.56
C ASP A 906 -24.10 12.06 -30.68
N GLY A 907 -23.37 12.18 -29.57
CA GLY A 907 -21.96 12.54 -29.59
C GLY A 907 -21.31 12.80 -28.21
N VAL A 908 -20.04 13.23 -28.22
CA VAL A 908 -19.25 13.64 -27.04
C VAL A 908 -18.71 15.04 -27.26
N TYR A 909 -18.79 15.85 -26.22
CA TYR A 909 -19.09 17.27 -26.36
C TYR A 909 -18.51 18.09 -25.19
N CYS A 910 -17.97 19.29 -25.41
CA CYS A 910 -17.17 20.03 -24.40
C CYS A 910 -17.35 21.56 -24.40
N PHE A 911 -17.18 22.16 -23.21
CA PHE A 911 -17.34 23.59 -22.94
C PHE A 911 -16.28 24.14 -21.98
N ALA A 912 -16.09 25.47 -22.00
CA ALA A 912 -15.38 26.21 -20.96
C ALA A 912 -16.15 27.45 -20.51
N LEU A 913 -16.02 27.80 -19.24
CA LEU A 913 -16.67 28.92 -18.54
C LEU A 913 -15.60 29.87 -17.98
N GLU A 914 -15.50 31.08 -18.54
CA GLU A 914 -14.66 32.18 -18.05
C GLU A 914 -15.48 33.22 -17.26
N SER A 915 -14.82 34.20 -16.63
CA SER A 915 -15.48 35.41 -16.12
C SER A 915 -14.59 36.64 -16.33
N PRO A 916 -15.15 37.76 -16.81
CA PRO A 916 -14.43 39.04 -16.91
C PRO A 916 -14.35 39.80 -15.58
N SER A 917 -14.79 39.22 -14.46
CA SER A 917 -14.83 39.85 -13.12
C SER A 917 -13.83 39.22 -12.15
N ALA A 918 -13.12 40.07 -11.40
CA ALA A 918 -12.25 39.66 -10.29
C ALA A 918 -13.02 39.42 -8.97
N ASP A 919 -14.35 39.58 -8.99
CA ASP A 919 -15.27 39.12 -7.94
C ASP A 919 -15.72 37.70 -8.30
N GLY A 920 -14.87 36.69 -8.02
CA GLY A 920 -15.02 35.33 -8.53
C GLY A 920 -16.20 34.53 -7.97
N VAL A 921 -16.98 33.89 -8.85
CA VAL A 921 -18.11 33.01 -8.51
C VAL A 921 -17.63 31.60 -8.15
N ARG A 922 -18.38 30.88 -7.30
CA ARG A 922 -18.18 29.42 -7.10
C ARG A 922 -19.45 28.63 -7.38
N TYR A 923 -19.37 27.71 -8.33
CA TYR A 923 -20.39 26.69 -8.59
C TYR A 923 -20.04 25.38 -7.88
N ASN A 924 -21.04 24.52 -7.65
CA ASN A 924 -20.81 23.14 -7.22
C ASN A 924 -20.32 22.28 -8.41
N SER A 925 -19.36 21.38 -8.18
CA SER A 925 -18.96 20.36 -9.18
C SER A 925 -19.81 19.10 -9.09
N ARG A 926 -19.58 18.11 -9.96
CA ARG A 926 -20.17 16.76 -9.88
C ARG A 926 -19.72 15.96 -8.66
N GLU A 927 -18.68 16.37 -7.94
CA GLU A 927 -18.20 15.76 -6.69
C GLU A 927 -18.92 16.34 -5.46
N ALA A 928 -19.71 17.41 -5.64
CA ALA A 928 -20.52 18.00 -4.58
C ALA A 928 -21.66 17.07 -4.11
N ALA A 929 -21.99 17.11 -2.82
CA ALA A 929 -23.04 16.26 -2.25
C ALA A 929 -24.46 16.52 -2.83
N ALA A 930 -24.72 17.74 -3.31
CA ALA A 930 -25.97 18.14 -3.94
C ALA A 930 -25.74 19.33 -4.90
N GLY A 931 -26.69 19.60 -5.80
CA GLY A 931 -26.60 20.74 -6.72
C GLY A 931 -25.55 20.60 -7.82
N LYS A 932 -25.23 19.36 -8.22
CA LYS A 932 -24.27 19.00 -9.27
C LYS A 932 -24.65 19.61 -10.64
N PRO A 933 -23.68 19.82 -11.55
CA PRO A 933 -23.96 20.15 -12.94
C PRO A 933 -24.96 19.19 -13.59
N GLN A 934 -25.92 19.75 -14.32
CA GLN A 934 -26.95 19.01 -15.03
C GLN A 934 -27.08 19.51 -16.46
N LEU A 935 -27.63 18.66 -17.32
CA LEU A 935 -27.66 18.89 -18.74
C LEU A 935 -29.07 18.75 -19.27
N LEU A 936 -29.58 19.83 -19.85
CA LEU A 936 -30.87 19.98 -20.51
C LEU A 936 -30.62 20.34 -22.01
N VAL A 937 -31.53 19.94 -22.89
CA VAL A 937 -31.32 18.93 -24.00
C VAL A 937 -32.80 18.92 -24.63
N GLY A 938 -33.12 18.70 -25.92
CA GLY A 938 -34.51 18.60 -26.49
C GLY A 938 -34.62 18.25 -28.00
N VAL A 939 -35.59 17.44 -28.49
CA VAL A 939 -35.75 17.04 -29.93
C VAL A 939 -37.21 16.85 -30.44
N GLY A 940 -37.39 16.74 -31.79
CA GLY A 940 -38.66 16.49 -32.52
C GLY A 940 -38.85 15.10 -33.20
N SER A 941 -39.80 15.02 -34.14
CA SER A 941 -40.35 13.76 -34.75
C SER A 941 -39.70 13.32 -36.08
N GLN A 942 -39.99 12.09 -36.53
CA GLN A 942 -39.25 11.33 -37.58
C GLN A 942 -40.08 11.06 -38.87
N THR A 943 -39.42 10.88 -40.03
CA THR A 943 -40.03 10.63 -41.36
C THR A 943 -39.40 9.43 -42.12
N THR A 944 -40.09 8.89 -43.15
CA THR A 944 -39.76 7.56 -43.75
C THR A 944 -40.07 7.43 -45.25
N THR A 945 -39.23 6.71 -46.02
CA THR A 945 -39.51 6.14 -47.38
C THR A 945 -38.67 4.86 -47.64
N THR A 946 -39.07 4.01 -48.60
CA THR A 946 -38.53 2.63 -48.81
C THR A 946 -38.41 2.19 -50.31
N PRO A 947 -37.67 1.10 -50.64
CA PRO A 947 -37.20 0.77 -52.02
C PRO A 947 -37.85 -0.47 -52.70
N PRO A 948 -37.41 -0.84 -53.94
CA PRO A 948 -37.12 -2.26 -54.25
C PRO A 948 -35.87 -2.56 -55.14
N PRO A 949 -35.31 -3.81 -55.10
CA PRO A 949 -34.11 -4.32 -55.85
C PRO A 949 -34.49 -5.05 -57.19
N PRO A 950 -33.70 -5.93 -57.91
CA PRO A 950 -32.38 -6.56 -57.63
C PRO A 950 -31.37 -6.88 -58.81
N THR A 951 -30.23 -7.51 -58.45
CA THR A 951 -29.32 -8.44 -59.22
C THR A 951 -28.65 -8.07 -60.57
N THR A 952 -27.31 -7.92 -60.57
CA THR A 952 -26.30 -8.84 -61.19
C THR A 952 -24.86 -8.50 -60.74
N THR A 953 -23.95 -9.48 -60.72
CA THR A 953 -22.48 -9.38 -60.46
C THR A 953 -21.69 -8.85 -61.67
N PRO A 954 -20.40 -8.42 -61.58
CA PRO A 954 -19.55 -8.05 -60.41
C PRO A 954 -19.07 -6.56 -60.50
N PRO A 955 -18.19 -6.07 -59.60
CA PRO A 955 -16.73 -6.14 -59.83
C PRO A 955 -15.91 -6.43 -58.54
N PRO A 956 -14.57 -6.59 -58.62
CA PRO A 956 -13.71 -6.57 -57.43
C PRO A 956 -13.84 -5.24 -56.66
N ALA A 957 -13.72 -5.27 -55.34
CA ALA A 957 -13.66 -4.05 -54.54
C ALA A 957 -12.45 -3.21 -54.98
N ALA A 958 -12.69 -1.95 -55.35
CA ALA A 958 -11.61 -1.05 -55.73
C ALA A 958 -10.65 -0.86 -54.54
N SER A 959 -9.34 -0.92 -54.81
CA SER A 959 -8.33 -0.53 -53.84
C SER A 959 -8.51 0.94 -53.50
N ALA A 960 -8.45 1.29 -52.21
CA ALA A 960 -8.40 2.69 -51.80
C ALA A 960 -7.18 3.37 -52.44
N ALA A 961 -7.38 4.55 -53.03
CA ALA A 961 -6.38 5.23 -53.83
C ALA A 961 -6.25 6.69 -53.42
N GLY A 962 -5.01 7.14 -53.22
CA GLY A 962 -4.65 8.53 -52.99
C GLY A 962 -3.96 9.14 -54.20
N THR A 963 -4.25 10.41 -54.49
CA THR A 963 -3.64 11.16 -55.60
C THR A 963 -3.28 12.56 -55.14
N VAL A 964 -2.10 13.05 -55.51
CA VAL A 964 -1.68 14.42 -55.18
C VAL A 964 -2.15 15.34 -56.31
N VAL A 965 -3.06 16.27 -56.00
CA VAL A 965 -3.84 17.07 -56.96
C VAL A 965 -3.46 18.56 -57.00
N ALA A 966 -2.66 19.05 -56.06
CA ALA A 966 -1.88 20.28 -56.22
C ALA A 966 -0.58 20.20 -55.39
N ASP A 967 0.52 20.84 -55.84
CA ASP A 967 1.70 21.10 -55.01
C ASP A 967 2.51 22.34 -55.43
N THR A 968 3.15 23.01 -54.48
CA THR A 968 3.83 24.31 -54.64
C THR A 968 4.77 24.59 -53.47
N TYR A 969 5.59 25.63 -53.56
CA TYR A 969 6.15 26.29 -52.38
C TYR A 969 5.90 27.81 -52.40
N VAL A 970 6.18 28.48 -51.28
CA VAL A 970 6.10 29.95 -51.11
C VAL A 970 7.33 30.42 -50.35
N GLN A 971 7.77 31.67 -50.58
CA GLN A 971 9.05 32.17 -50.09
C GLN A 971 8.95 33.58 -49.48
N SER A 972 9.53 33.79 -48.31
CA SER A 972 9.28 34.95 -47.44
C SER A 972 9.89 36.28 -47.89
N ASP A 973 11.09 36.27 -48.48
CA ASP A 973 11.74 37.46 -49.05
C ASP A 973 11.14 37.86 -50.42
N LEU A 974 10.56 36.89 -51.13
CA LEU A 974 9.85 37.06 -52.39
C LEU A 974 8.33 37.03 -52.18
N ALA A 975 7.86 37.77 -51.16
CA ALA A 975 6.56 37.57 -50.51
C ALA A 975 5.32 37.51 -51.42
N THR A 976 5.36 38.14 -52.58
CA THR A 976 4.27 38.22 -53.57
C THR A 976 4.47 37.31 -54.81
N THR A 977 5.45 36.40 -54.77
CA THR A 977 5.77 35.49 -55.87
C THR A 977 5.09 34.14 -55.67
N ASN A 978 4.52 33.59 -56.74
CA ASN A 978 3.98 32.23 -56.79
C ASN A 978 5.02 31.28 -57.39
N PHE A 979 5.10 30.05 -56.86
CA PHE A 979 6.06 29.04 -57.32
C PHE A 979 5.40 27.70 -57.72
N GLY A 980 4.07 27.62 -57.80
CA GLY A 980 3.30 26.41 -58.19
C GLY A 980 3.33 26.08 -59.69
N ALA A 981 4.48 26.32 -60.30
CA ALA A 981 4.87 25.88 -61.64
C ALA A 981 6.38 25.58 -61.71
N LYS A 982 7.04 25.42 -60.56
CA LYS A 982 8.46 25.06 -60.47
C LYS A 982 8.61 23.53 -60.51
N PRO A 983 9.62 22.98 -61.21
CA PRO A 983 9.85 21.54 -61.28
C PRO A 983 10.35 20.92 -59.96
N VAL A 984 10.61 21.75 -58.94
CA VAL A 984 10.96 21.35 -57.58
C VAL A 984 10.21 22.21 -56.57
N MET A 985 9.86 21.60 -55.45
CA MET A 985 9.44 22.26 -54.22
C MET A 985 10.64 22.39 -53.29
N SER A 986 10.60 23.35 -52.36
CA SER A 986 11.73 23.62 -51.47
C SER A 986 11.25 24.01 -50.08
N VAL A 987 12.03 23.63 -49.07
CA VAL A 987 11.72 23.74 -47.64
C VAL A 987 13.00 24.20 -46.92
N ASP A 988 12.98 25.39 -46.34
CA ASP A 988 14.16 26.14 -45.86
C ASP A 988 13.71 27.17 -44.80
N ASN A 989 14.47 27.40 -43.75
CA ASN A 989 14.22 28.47 -42.75
C ASN A 989 15.15 29.68 -42.89
N GLY A 990 15.82 29.83 -44.03
CA GLY A 990 16.82 30.87 -44.26
C GLY A 990 16.33 32.28 -43.92
N ALA A 991 17.18 33.05 -43.25
CA ALA A 991 16.94 34.46 -42.99
C ALA A 991 17.48 35.30 -44.15
N ALA A 992 16.65 36.19 -44.70
CA ALA A 992 16.95 37.03 -45.88
C ALA A 992 18.07 38.08 -45.69
N SER A 993 18.82 38.02 -44.58
CA SER A 993 19.85 38.99 -44.19
C SER A 993 21.28 38.60 -44.55
N ASN A 994 21.51 37.40 -45.09
CA ASN A 994 22.84 36.93 -45.51
C ASN A 994 22.98 36.85 -47.05
N PRO A 995 24.09 37.30 -47.66
CA PRO A 995 24.30 37.20 -49.10
C PRO A 995 24.50 35.75 -49.54
N GLY A 996 23.46 35.12 -50.08
CA GLY A 996 23.51 33.78 -50.68
C GLY A 996 22.48 32.79 -50.16
N THR A 997 21.74 33.12 -49.09
CA THR A 997 20.61 32.33 -48.58
C THR A 997 19.28 32.95 -49.00
N THR A 998 18.34 32.12 -49.42
CA THR A 998 16.93 32.50 -49.62
C THR A 998 16.24 32.76 -48.29
N GLY A 999 15.20 33.62 -48.29
CA GLY A 999 14.28 33.71 -47.17
C GLY A 999 13.43 32.43 -47.02
N VAL A 1000 12.95 32.14 -45.80
CA VAL A 1000 12.08 31.00 -45.41
C VAL A 1000 11.15 30.53 -46.53
N GLN A 1001 11.17 29.23 -46.81
CA GLN A 1001 10.38 28.53 -47.80
C GLN A 1001 9.50 27.46 -47.14
N HIS A 1002 8.18 27.55 -47.37
CA HIS A 1002 7.23 26.50 -47.02
C HIS A 1002 6.69 25.85 -48.29
N THR A 1003 6.65 24.52 -48.33
CA THR A 1003 5.98 23.75 -49.37
C THR A 1003 4.52 23.51 -48.98
N PHE A 1004 3.62 23.31 -49.96
CA PHE A 1004 2.20 22.99 -49.74
C PHE A 1004 1.74 21.95 -50.76
N LEU A 1005 0.96 20.95 -50.33
CA LEU A 1005 0.41 19.89 -51.18
C LEU A 1005 -1.08 19.68 -50.88
N ARG A 1006 -1.86 19.26 -51.87
CA ARG A 1006 -3.27 18.84 -51.71
C ARG A 1006 -3.46 17.49 -52.33
N VAL A 1007 -4.17 16.60 -51.65
CA VAL A 1007 -4.46 15.23 -52.10
C VAL A 1007 -5.95 14.97 -52.18
N SER A 1008 -6.34 13.99 -53.00
CA SER A 1008 -7.68 13.42 -53.03
C SER A 1008 -7.60 11.91 -52.77
N VAL A 1009 -8.44 11.41 -51.87
CA VAL A 1009 -8.55 10.01 -51.43
C VAL A 1009 -9.93 9.48 -51.80
N SER A 1010 -9.98 8.27 -52.36
CA SER A 1010 -11.24 7.60 -52.71
C SER A 1010 -11.15 6.07 -52.62
N GLY A 1011 -12.27 5.40 -52.34
CA GLY A 1011 -12.36 3.94 -52.29
C GLY A 1011 -12.15 3.31 -50.90
N VAL A 1012 -12.05 4.10 -49.84
CA VAL A 1012 -12.04 3.64 -48.44
C VAL A 1012 -13.46 3.20 -48.04
N GLY A 1013 -14.47 4.02 -48.33
CA GLY A 1013 -15.86 3.75 -47.99
C GLY A 1013 -16.06 3.46 -46.49
N ALA A 1014 -16.63 2.29 -46.17
CA ALA A 1014 -16.88 1.83 -44.79
C ALA A 1014 -15.79 0.86 -44.26
N ARG A 1015 -14.66 0.72 -44.95
CA ARG A 1015 -13.53 -0.12 -44.53
C ARG A 1015 -12.64 0.68 -43.58
N LEU A 1016 -12.04 0.02 -42.59
CA LEU A 1016 -11.15 0.69 -41.65
C LEU A 1016 -9.82 1.01 -42.36
N LEU A 1017 -9.38 2.27 -42.29
CA LEU A 1017 -8.05 2.68 -42.75
C LEU A 1017 -6.99 2.06 -41.83
N THR A 1018 -5.98 1.41 -42.42
CA THR A 1018 -4.89 0.74 -41.68
C THR A 1018 -3.52 1.37 -41.93
N GLY A 1019 -3.42 2.28 -42.91
CA GLY A 1019 -2.22 3.04 -43.20
C GLY A 1019 -2.44 3.97 -44.39
N ALA A 1020 -1.84 5.15 -44.38
CA ALA A 1020 -1.76 6.04 -45.53
C ALA A 1020 -0.41 6.76 -45.51
N HIS A 1021 0.34 6.69 -46.60
CA HIS A 1021 1.74 7.10 -46.65
C HIS A 1021 1.99 8.00 -47.87
N LEU A 1022 2.39 9.25 -47.63
CA LEU A 1022 2.74 10.19 -48.68
C LEU A 1022 4.24 10.07 -48.98
N LYS A 1023 4.56 9.55 -50.15
CA LYS A 1023 5.93 9.38 -50.63
C LYS A 1023 6.33 10.55 -51.50
N LEU A 1024 7.51 11.11 -51.22
CA LEU A 1024 8.16 12.15 -52.03
C LEU A 1024 9.57 11.69 -52.41
N GLN A 1025 10.15 12.22 -53.48
CA GLN A 1025 11.56 12.04 -53.79
C GLN A 1025 12.32 13.35 -53.64
N VAL A 1026 13.39 13.33 -52.83
CA VAL A 1026 14.38 14.42 -52.79
C VAL A 1026 14.96 14.59 -54.18
N ALA A 1027 14.96 15.81 -54.71
CA ALA A 1027 15.40 16.09 -56.07
C ALA A 1027 16.83 15.56 -56.29
N ASN A 1028 17.10 14.93 -57.44
CA ASN A 1028 18.43 14.37 -57.72
C ASN A 1028 19.35 15.44 -58.32
N VAL A 1029 19.56 16.53 -57.58
CA VAL A 1029 20.40 17.68 -57.92
C VAL A 1029 21.33 18.03 -56.76
N THR A 1030 22.44 18.71 -57.06
CA THR A 1030 23.44 19.12 -56.07
C THR A 1030 22.79 19.96 -54.96
N ASN A 1031 23.08 19.62 -53.70
CA ASN A 1031 22.55 20.27 -52.49
C ASN A 1031 21.01 20.21 -52.32
N ALA A 1032 20.33 19.21 -52.87
CA ALA A 1032 18.91 18.96 -52.60
C ALA A 1032 18.63 18.16 -51.32
N GLY A 1033 19.62 17.37 -50.87
CA GLY A 1033 19.56 16.67 -49.59
C GLY A 1033 20.01 17.58 -48.45
N SER A 1034 19.36 17.44 -47.29
CA SER A 1034 19.52 18.30 -46.11
C SER A 1034 19.66 17.45 -44.84
N VAL A 1035 20.24 18.03 -43.78
CA VAL A 1035 20.25 17.45 -42.43
C VAL A 1035 18.86 17.27 -41.80
N ALA A 1036 17.82 17.91 -42.36
CA ALA A 1036 16.42 17.61 -42.08
C ALA A 1036 15.61 17.64 -43.39
N GLY A 1037 14.92 16.55 -43.72
CA GLY A 1037 13.97 16.50 -44.85
C GLY A 1037 12.71 17.35 -44.64
N GLY A 1038 12.60 18.00 -43.49
CA GLY A 1038 11.45 18.77 -43.13
C GLY A 1038 10.27 17.90 -42.73
N SER A 1039 9.13 18.56 -42.73
CA SER A 1039 8.21 18.46 -41.62
C SER A 1039 6.83 18.72 -42.18
N ILE A 1040 6.03 17.68 -42.41
CA ILE A 1040 4.77 17.82 -43.15
C ILE A 1040 3.58 17.85 -42.22
N HIS A 1041 2.70 18.82 -42.42
CA HIS A 1041 1.53 19.18 -41.63
C HIS A 1041 0.31 19.02 -42.50
N ALA A 1042 -0.81 18.47 -42.02
CA ALA A 1042 -2.10 18.85 -42.59
C ALA A 1042 -2.49 20.29 -42.19
N ILE A 1043 -3.43 20.87 -42.92
CA ILE A 1043 -3.91 22.24 -42.71
C ILE A 1043 -5.42 22.28 -42.92
N THR A 1044 -6.15 23.08 -42.13
CA THR A 1044 -7.62 23.15 -42.23
C THR A 1044 -8.07 23.86 -43.51
N SER A 1045 -7.27 24.82 -43.98
CA SER A 1045 -7.58 25.64 -45.15
C SER A 1045 -7.17 24.96 -46.46
N CYS A 1046 -8.06 24.13 -47.00
CA CYS A 1046 -7.89 23.50 -48.31
C CYS A 1046 -8.13 24.42 -49.53
N THR A 1047 -8.46 25.70 -49.33
CA THR A 1047 -9.06 26.58 -50.37
C THR A 1047 -8.07 27.34 -51.25
N TRP A 1048 -6.76 27.11 -51.09
CA TRP A 1048 -5.73 27.77 -51.90
C TRP A 1048 -5.66 27.25 -53.34
N ASP A 1049 -5.20 28.10 -54.26
CA ASP A 1049 -4.89 27.72 -55.64
C ASP A 1049 -3.37 27.78 -55.86
N GLU A 1050 -2.83 26.63 -56.25
CA GLU A 1050 -1.47 26.36 -56.69
C GLU A 1050 -0.86 27.46 -57.56
N LYS A 1051 -1.65 28.06 -58.45
CA LYS A 1051 -1.21 29.04 -59.46
C LYS A 1051 -1.27 30.49 -58.98
N THR A 1052 -1.78 30.74 -57.78
CA THR A 1052 -1.97 32.10 -57.23
C THR A 1052 -1.50 32.28 -55.79
N VAL A 1053 -1.21 31.19 -55.07
CA VAL A 1053 -0.74 31.26 -53.69
C VAL A 1053 0.69 31.83 -53.63
N THR A 1054 0.91 32.77 -52.73
CA THR A 1054 2.19 33.46 -52.49
C THR A 1054 2.43 33.50 -50.98
N TRP A 1055 3.62 33.84 -50.49
CA TRP A 1055 3.86 33.86 -49.04
C TRP A 1055 2.92 34.82 -48.29
N ALA A 1056 2.54 35.94 -48.90
CA ALA A 1056 1.58 36.90 -48.35
C ALA A 1056 0.11 36.43 -48.43
N THR A 1057 -0.18 35.34 -49.14
CA THR A 1057 -1.52 34.75 -49.32
C THR A 1057 -1.56 33.24 -49.02
N GLN A 1058 -0.53 32.70 -48.37
CA GLN A 1058 -0.44 31.29 -48.04
C GLN A 1058 -1.52 30.91 -47.01
N PRO A 1059 -2.00 29.65 -47.01
CA PRO A 1059 -2.72 29.13 -45.85
C PRO A 1059 -1.87 29.36 -44.61
N ALA A 1060 -2.53 29.69 -43.48
CA ALA A 1060 -1.88 29.40 -42.21
C ALA A 1060 -1.55 27.90 -42.22
N ILE A 1061 -0.30 27.55 -41.92
CA ILE A 1061 -0.06 26.23 -41.36
C ILE A 1061 -0.69 26.33 -39.97
N ASP A 1062 -1.79 25.61 -39.79
CA ASP A 1062 -2.63 25.67 -38.60
C ASP A 1062 -2.77 24.30 -37.90
N GLY A 1063 -2.03 23.29 -38.38
CA GLY A 1063 -1.77 22.00 -37.72
C GLY A 1063 -0.26 21.69 -37.53
N PRO A 1064 0.25 21.14 -36.38
CA PRO A 1064 1.70 20.94 -36.09
C PRO A 1064 2.56 19.69 -36.43
N ALA A 1065 2.14 18.62 -37.14
CA ALA A 1065 3.13 17.61 -37.60
C ALA A 1065 2.68 16.17 -37.91
N LEU A 1066 3.00 15.60 -39.09
CA LEU A 1066 2.60 14.26 -39.55
C LEU A 1066 3.71 13.25 -39.28
N ALA A 1067 4.86 13.54 -39.87
CA ALA A 1067 6.10 12.84 -39.62
C ALA A 1067 7.24 13.82 -39.90
N THR A 1068 8.26 13.76 -39.06
CA THR A 1068 9.50 14.53 -39.26
C THR A 1068 10.50 13.65 -39.97
N LEU A 1069 11.13 14.18 -41.02
CA LEU A 1069 12.30 13.53 -41.59
C LEU A 1069 13.56 14.19 -41.05
N GLY A 1070 14.42 13.37 -40.44
CA GLY A 1070 15.83 13.71 -40.20
C GLY A 1070 16.60 13.83 -41.52
N ALA A 1071 17.90 13.55 -41.50
CA ALA A 1071 18.74 13.76 -42.69
C ALA A 1071 18.27 12.95 -43.93
N VAL A 1072 18.13 13.63 -45.07
CA VAL A 1072 17.70 13.05 -46.35
C VAL A 1072 18.74 13.31 -47.44
N ALA A 1073 19.02 12.31 -48.28
CA ALA A 1073 19.99 12.40 -49.36
C ALA A 1073 19.34 12.72 -50.72
N ALA A 1074 20.06 13.41 -51.60
CA ALA A 1074 19.59 13.68 -52.97
C ALA A 1074 19.22 12.38 -53.71
N GLY A 1075 18.05 12.36 -54.35
CA GLY A 1075 17.50 11.17 -55.02
C GLY A 1075 16.82 10.14 -54.10
N GLN A 1076 16.87 10.29 -52.78
CA GLN A 1076 16.17 9.41 -51.83
C GLN A 1076 14.64 9.54 -51.99
N VAL A 1077 13.93 8.42 -52.07
CA VAL A 1077 12.48 8.39 -51.85
C VAL A 1077 12.24 8.30 -50.36
N VAL A 1078 11.49 9.24 -49.82
CA VAL A 1078 11.11 9.35 -48.41
C VAL A 1078 9.64 9.05 -48.24
N ASP A 1079 9.25 8.69 -47.02
CA ASP A 1079 7.89 8.29 -46.66
C ASP A 1079 7.47 9.08 -45.42
N PHE A 1080 6.37 9.81 -45.55
CA PHE A 1080 5.69 10.44 -44.43
C PHE A 1080 4.40 9.65 -44.14
N ASP A 1081 4.25 9.14 -42.93
CA ASP A 1081 2.99 8.54 -42.49
C ASP A 1081 1.96 9.65 -42.29
N VAL A 1082 0.82 9.54 -42.96
CA VAL A 1082 -0.27 10.53 -42.95
C VAL A 1082 -1.59 9.92 -42.42
N THR A 1083 -1.51 8.74 -41.80
CA THR A 1083 -2.67 7.89 -41.48
C THR A 1083 -3.68 8.56 -40.56
N SER A 1084 -3.26 9.28 -39.51
CA SER A 1084 -4.20 9.85 -38.52
C SER A 1084 -4.86 11.17 -38.95
N ALA A 1085 -4.57 11.72 -40.14
CA ALA A 1085 -5.27 12.87 -40.72
C ALA A 1085 -6.33 12.47 -41.76
N ILE A 1086 -6.20 11.28 -42.36
CA ILE A 1086 -7.13 10.76 -43.36
C ILE A 1086 -8.16 9.88 -42.66
N HIS A 1087 -9.44 10.27 -42.74
CA HIS A 1087 -10.53 9.59 -42.02
C HIS A 1087 -11.55 8.91 -42.94
N GLY A 1088 -11.27 8.87 -44.24
CA GLY A 1088 -12.14 8.31 -45.27
C GLY A 1088 -11.90 8.97 -46.63
N ASP A 1089 -12.87 8.81 -47.52
CA ASP A 1089 -12.86 9.43 -48.85
C ASP A 1089 -13.06 10.95 -48.74
N GLY A 1090 -12.19 11.73 -49.39
CA GLY A 1090 -12.16 13.19 -49.23
C GLY A 1090 -10.93 13.87 -49.83
N VAL A 1091 -10.91 15.20 -49.75
CA VAL A 1091 -9.75 16.04 -50.13
C VAL A 1091 -9.08 16.52 -48.86
N TYR A 1092 -7.76 16.34 -48.77
CA TYR A 1092 -6.94 16.71 -47.63
C TYR A 1092 -5.79 17.59 -48.10
N CYS A 1093 -5.35 18.53 -47.28
CA CYS A 1093 -4.31 19.50 -47.64
C CYS A 1093 -3.22 19.52 -46.59
N PHE A 1094 -2.00 19.75 -47.06
CA PHE A 1094 -0.79 19.68 -46.29
C PHE A 1094 0.16 20.86 -46.59
N ALA A 1095 1.03 21.19 -45.66
CA ALA A 1095 2.20 22.05 -45.77
C ALA A 1095 3.47 21.24 -45.42
N ILE A 1096 4.66 21.63 -45.89
CA ILE A 1096 5.94 21.11 -45.41
C ILE A 1096 6.86 22.29 -45.03
N ASP A 1097 7.37 22.30 -43.81
CA ASP A 1097 8.23 23.34 -43.25
C ASP A 1097 9.57 22.75 -42.71
N THR A 1098 10.42 23.61 -42.13
CA THR A 1098 11.56 23.23 -41.29
C THR A 1098 12.09 24.43 -40.49
N THR A 1099 12.89 24.23 -39.41
CA THR A 1099 13.88 25.24 -38.94
C THR A 1099 15.19 25.20 -39.70
N SER A 1100 15.47 24.14 -40.46
CA SER A 1100 16.74 23.96 -41.11
C SER A 1100 16.99 25.06 -42.14
N THR A 1101 18.05 25.85 -41.93
CA THR A 1101 18.57 26.78 -42.95
C THR A 1101 19.46 26.06 -43.97
N ASP A 1102 19.40 24.74 -44.01
CA ASP A 1102 19.99 23.84 -45.00
C ASP A 1102 18.80 23.24 -45.76
N SER A 1103 18.57 23.69 -46.99
CA SER A 1103 17.30 23.52 -47.71
C SER A 1103 17.06 22.09 -48.19
N ALA A 1104 15.91 21.51 -47.87
CA ALA A 1104 15.45 20.25 -48.47
C ALA A 1104 14.69 20.55 -49.77
N ILE A 1105 15.12 19.95 -50.89
CA ILE A 1105 14.52 20.18 -52.22
C ILE A 1105 13.89 18.90 -52.73
N TYR A 1106 12.61 18.95 -53.09
CA TYR A 1106 11.79 17.81 -53.51
C TYR A 1106 11.31 17.95 -54.96
N ASN A 1107 11.10 16.84 -55.67
CA ASN A 1107 10.45 16.88 -56.98
C ASN A 1107 8.96 17.25 -56.83
N SER A 1108 8.46 18.18 -57.65
CA SER A 1108 7.03 18.55 -57.75
C SER A 1108 6.26 17.65 -58.74
N ARG A 1109 4.97 17.92 -58.95
CA ARG A 1109 4.23 17.40 -60.12
C ARG A 1109 4.77 17.93 -61.46
N GLU A 1110 5.32 19.14 -61.53
CA GLU A 1110 5.92 19.72 -62.75
C GLU A 1110 7.33 19.20 -63.05
N GLY A 1111 7.95 18.50 -62.10
CA GLY A 1111 9.29 17.93 -62.26
C GLY A 1111 9.37 16.80 -63.27
N THR A 1112 10.60 16.36 -63.59
CA THR A 1112 10.86 15.16 -64.41
C THR A 1112 11.43 13.98 -63.60
N GLY A 1113 11.51 14.13 -62.26
CA GLY A 1113 11.86 13.07 -61.33
C GLY A 1113 10.66 12.21 -60.90
N GLN A 1114 10.79 11.44 -59.81
CA GLN A 1114 9.62 10.77 -59.23
C GLN A 1114 8.74 11.79 -58.51
N HIS A 1115 7.48 11.91 -58.93
CA HIS A 1115 6.48 12.82 -58.37
C HIS A 1115 5.97 12.39 -56.98
N PRO A 1116 5.39 13.30 -56.19
CA PRO A 1116 4.68 12.98 -54.95
C PRO A 1116 3.52 11.98 -55.18
N ALA A 1117 3.40 10.96 -54.33
CA ALA A 1117 2.39 9.90 -54.46
C ALA A 1117 1.87 9.41 -53.09
N LEU A 1118 0.55 9.26 -52.95
CA LEU A 1118 -0.10 8.83 -51.71
C LEU A 1118 -0.56 7.36 -51.81
N VAL A 1119 0.06 6.49 -51.02
CA VAL A 1119 -0.27 5.06 -50.93
C VAL A 1119 -1.24 4.83 -49.78
N VAL A 1120 -2.41 4.24 -50.06
CA VAL A 1120 -3.49 4.06 -49.07
C VAL A 1120 -3.74 2.56 -48.82
N GLN A 1121 -3.92 2.18 -47.55
CA GLN A 1121 -4.15 0.81 -47.10
C GLN A 1121 -5.37 0.75 -46.17
N VAL A 1122 -6.22 -0.25 -46.41
CA VAL A 1122 -7.49 -0.47 -45.69
C VAL A 1122 -7.63 -1.95 -45.35
N THR A 1123 -8.44 -2.26 -44.33
CA THR A 1123 -8.83 -3.65 -44.03
C THR A 1123 -9.49 -4.32 -45.24
N PRO A 1124 -9.23 -5.63 -45.49
CA PRO A 1124 -9.84 -6.41 -46.57
C PRO A 1124 -11.35 -6.19 -46.72
#